data_AF-A0A9X8HK60-F1
#
_entry.id   AF-A0A9X8HK60-F1
#
_cell.length_a   1.000
_cell.length_b   1.000
_cell.length_c   1.000
_cell.angle_alpha   90.00
_cell.angle_beta   90.00
_cell.angle_gamma   90.00
#
_symmetry.space_group_name_H-M   'P 1'
#
loop_
_entity.id
_entity.type
_entity.pdbx_description
1 polymer ?
#
loop_
_entity_poly.entity_id
_entity_poly.type
_entity_poly.pdbx_seq_one_letter_code
_entity_poly.pdbx_strand_id
1 'polypeptide(L)'
;MAHVTDTAVATLSYFLIEADAFRGQQNAKAHLFANGRQKSKVIITLQARNSYGEVVLLPVGGLEIIPYITAPGGWVSGTQPPETGILPYDEGTVRSGKTSKKKHTDSNDYQTFVRYLHLDPSVDARTVFKFAARIRVQSRVWTTNNLDVPYGGQGEGGRFNSSVQIEAVEPTQYRVGHGLVVSRPVVVFQGASSEAGGRAARVENTYVTLQNPRTANVVKIHSMQQPAYGSSLHLNKATCIGAPNSTASTPTIVGSTEMMMAYYDLLSPLRSPRDAICIAVGMIAYFNVVLKRLQQSYTYGMDVYGNRFDLSVHLHSEDPNASNQAPWGYTLTVEGVPPRSFEALASSRAAPPLGSWLSQIRMRLGSPTGHLYPNLRQQVEVVVEIQPRTNQDVSQQELDSVCLLLRNDDGTYTALQCEDNGQAQWFYRTVRNAYDYYPATSAQASAHAVSEGEALAVYTRRFYVHSRALAGTNVTLWAGITRIQGAEEYFYVTDGSETSFDEHVDISTKPIPVFGLDDYSFERELVGGEGNSDLFIWEYVLSTWVALRAVEPTGFGMIQWAVRSPSDTRASHVGYAAPGHSEVSYNPLIELGVDFRPVPSVSRIRPQSVVVVLQGGNNIPFHSQSSREQGGPRPLLFVDAYGNDHTLMIHYADTSASGSRSLRLSLATGAESRSATDDEA
;
A
#
# COMPACT_ATOMS: atom_id res chain seq x y z
N MET A 1 11.30 51.02 -7.25
CA MET A 1 12.08 49.91 -6.68
C MET A 1 11.19 48.68 -6.76
N ALA A 2 11.45 47.81 -7.73
CA ALA A 2 10.69 46.57 -7.90
C ALA A 2 11.26 45.52 -6.96
N HIS A 3 10.43 45.01 -6.05
CA HIS A 3 10.77 43.91 -5.14
C HIS A 3 11.04 42.65 -5.97
N VAL A 4 12.30 42.20 -5.99
CA VAL A 4 12.65 40.84 -6.43
C VAL A 4 12.24 39.93 -5.28
N THR A 5 11.14 39.19 -5.45
CA THR A 5 10.70 38.17 -4.49
C THR A 5 11.66 37.00 -4.56
N ASP A 6 12.64 36.98 -3.66
CA ASP A 6 13.54 35.84 -3.47
C ASP A 6 12.73 34.61 -3.04
N THR A 7 12.69 33.57 -3.87
CA THR A 7 11.94 32.34 -3.57
C THR A 7 12.79 31.30 -2.83
N ALA A 8 14.04 31.62 -2.46
CA ALA A 8 14.90 30.69 -1.72
C ALA A 8 14.52 30.68 -0.23
N VAL A 9 14.28 29.49 0.32
CA VAL A 9 13.94 29.35 1.74
C VAL A 9 15.17 29.58 2.61
N ALA A 10 15.21 30.70 3.30
CA ALA A 10 16.24 31.03 4.27
C ALA A 10 15.94 30.40 5.63
N THR A 11 14.70 30.44 6.10
CA THR A 11 14.34 29.87 7.40
C THR A 11 12.93 29.34 7.41
N LEU A 12 12.64 28.50 8.38
CA LEU A 12 11.27 28.30 8.81
C LEU A 12 10.98 29.28 9.95
N SER A 13 9.84 29.94 9.93
CA SER A 13 9.32 30.68 11.09
C SER A 13 8.30 29.86 11.86
N TYR A 14 7.72 28.84 11.22
CA TYR A 14 6.77 27.93 11.83
C TYR A 14 7.01 26.49 11.37
N PHE A 15 7.01 25.52 12.28
CA PHE A 15 7.04 24.09 11.94
C PHE A 15 6.43 23.22 13.05
N LEU A 16 5.27 22.63 12.77
CA LEU A 16 4.42 21.93 13.72
C LEU A 16 3.95 20.59 13.15
N ILE A 17 4.03 19.51 13.92
CA ILE A 17 3.38 18.22 13.64
C ILE A 17 2.35 17.88 14.73
N GLU A 18 1.15 17.49 14.30
CA GLU A 18 0.02 17.18 15.19
C GLU A 18 -0.82 16.01 14.63
N ALA A 19 -1.40 15.19 15.53
CA ALA A 19 -2.51 14.32 15.14
C ALA A 19 -3.78 15.16 14.95
N ASP A 20 -4.57 14.88 13.91
CA ASP A 20 -5.77 15.65 13.58
C ASP A 20 -6.79 15.69 14.74
N ALA A 21 -6.92 14.59 15.48
CA ALA A 21 -7.82 14.49 16.63
C ALA A 21 -7.40 15.36 17.84
N PHE A 22 -6.15 15.85 17.86
CA PHE A 22 -5.56 16.53 19.01
C PHE A 22 -4.87 17.85 18.67
N ARG A 23 -5.28 18.52 17.59
CA ARG A 23 -4.73 19.83 17.23
C ARG A 23 -4.79 20.80 18.42
N GLY A 24 -3.71 21.54 18.62
CA GLY A 24 -3.53 22.50 19.71
C GLY A 24 -3.28 21.85 21.08
N GLN A 25 -3.06 20.54 21.17
CA GLN A 25 -2.82 19.86 22.44
C GLN A 25 -1.38 19.35 22.55
N GLN A 26 -0.65 19.84 23.55
CA GLN A 26 0.68 19.34 23.86
C GLN A 26 0.59 18.00 24.60
N ASN A 27 1.52 17.08 24.28
CA ASN A 27 1.62 15.75 24.88
C ASN A 27 0.36 14.89 24.69
N ALA A 28 -0.51 15.28 23.75
CA ALA A 28 -1.62 14.43 23.37
C ALA A 28 -1.08 13.16 22.73
N LYS A 29 -1.74 12.07 23.07
CA LYS A 29 -1.40 10.74 22.63
C LYS A 29 -2.62 10.18 21.90
N ALA A 30 -2.46 10.00 20.59
CA ALA A 30 -3.46 9.34 19.79
C ALA A 30 -3.33 7.83 19.94
N HIS A 31 -4.45 7.14 19.77
CA HIS A 31 -4.49 5.69 19.79
C HIS A 31 -4.76 5.17 18.39
N LEU A 32 -4.14 4.03 18.06
CA LEU A 32 -4.34 3.40 16.77
C LEU A 32 -4.28 1.89 16.92
N PHE A 33 -5.24 1.18 16.33
CA PHE A 33 -5.21 -0.28 16.33
C PHE A 33 -4.02 -0.78 15.51
N ALA A 34 -3.23 -1.69 16.08
CA ALA A 34 -2.18 -2.42 15.36
C ALA A 34 -2.80 -3.53 14.51
N ASN A 35 -3.57 -3.14 13.49
CA ASN A 35 -4.29 -4.07 12.60
C ASN A 35 -3.87 -3.93 11.12
N GLY A 36 -2.87 -3.09 10.82
CA GLY A 36 -2.40 -2.82 9.46
C GLY A 36 -3.38 -2.07 8.56
N ARG A 37 -4.60 -1.74 9.05
CA ARG A 37 -5.69 -1.17 8.24
C ARG A 37 -6.10 0.23 8.70
N GLN A 38 -6.20 0.44 10.02
CA GLN A 38 -6.56 1.74 10.57
C GLN A 38 -5.44 2.74 10.29
N LYS A 39 -5.77 3.89 9.71
CA LYS A 39 -4.80 4.99 9.54
C LYS A 39 -5.16 6.18 10.42
N SER A 40 -4.17 6.71 11.13
CA SER A 40 -4.23 7.99 11.84
C SER A 40 -3.82 9.12 10.90
N LYS A 41 -4.61 10.19 10.87
CA LYS A 41 -4.27 11.41 10.10
C LYS A 41 -3.36 12.30 10.93
N VAL A 42 -2.17 12.55 10.40
CA VAL A 42 -1.19 13.48 10.93
C VAL A 42 -1.06 14.67 10.01
N ILE A 43 -0.99 15.85 10.62
CA ILE A 43 -0.91 17.12 9.94
C ILE A 43 0.40 17.79 10.30
N ILE A 44 1.05 18.31 9.28
CA ILE A 44 2.31 19.01 9.39
C ILE A 44 2.09 20.41 8.82
N THR A 45 2.14 21.40 9.71
CA THR A 45 1.93 22.81 9.37
C THR A 45 3.26 23.54 9.42
N LEU A 46 3.61 24.27 8.37
CA LEU A 46 4.86 25.03 8.33
C LEU A 46 4.71 26.38 7.64
N GLN A 47 5.67 27.26 7.92
CA GLN A 47 5.86 28.53 7.25
C GLN A 47 7.33 28.70 6.93
N ALA A 48 7.65 28.70 5.64
CA ALA A 48 8.96 29.06 5.15
C ALA A 48 9.03 30.55 4.86
N ARG A 49 10.22 31.14 5.10
CA ARG A 49 10.53 32.52 4.78
C ARG A 49 11.82 32.65 4.00
N ASN A 50 11.86 33.59 3.08
CA ASN A 50 13.07 33.96 2.35
C ASN A 50 14.02 34.83 3.19
N SER A 51 15.13 35.26 2.59
CA SER A 51 16.12 36.11 3.24
C SER A 51 15.58 37.51 3.63
N TYR A 52 14.49 37.94 2.99
CA TYR A 52 13.78 39.20 3.26
C TYR A 52 12.62 39.06 4.26
N GLY A 53 12.36 37.85 4.76
CA GLY A 53 11.28 37.56 5.69
C GLY A 53 9.90 37.38 5.05
N GLU A 54 9.80 37.36 3.73
CA GLU A 54 8.55 37.10 2.98
C GLU A 54 8.21 35.60 3.01
N VAL A 55 6.92 35.25 2.96
CA VAL A 55 6.45 33.86 3.02
C VAL A 55 6.68 33.16 1.68
N VAL A 56 7.24 31.95 1.71
CA VAL A 56 7.55 31.15 0.51
C VAL A 56 6.86 29.79 0.57
N LEU A 57 6.34 29.34 -0.58
CA LEU A 57 5.74 28.01 -0.72
C LEU A 57 6.80 26.92 -0.92
N LEU A 58 6.61 25.76 -0.28
CA LEU A 58 7.54 24.65 -0.31
C LEU A 58 6.96 23.48 -1.14
N PRO A 59 7.74 22.88 -2.06
CA PRO A 59 7.32 21.67 -2.75
C PRO A 59 7.27 20.46 -1.79
N VAL A 60 6.31 19.56 -2.03
CA VAL A 60 5.93 18.44 -1.14
C VAL A 60 7.04 17.40 -0.92
N GLY A 61 8.04 17.34 -1.80
CA GLY A 61 8.99 16.21 -1.95
C GLY A 61 10.05 16.03 -0.86
N GLY A 62 10.18 16.97 0.08
CA GLY A 62 11.22 16.89 1.14
C GLY A 62 10.70 16.59 2.55
N LEU A 63 9.39 16.35 2.72
CA LEU A 63 8.72 16.30 4.02
C LEU A 63 8.41 14.86 4.45
N GLU A 64 8.99 14.47 5.58
CA GLU A 64 8.98 13.10 6.10
C GLU A 64 8.52 13.07 7.56
N ILE A 65 7.88 11.98 7.95
CA ILE A 65 7.70 11.64 9.36
C ILE A 65 8.87 10.76 9.77
N ILE A 66 9.54 11.13 10.86
CA ILE A 66 10.65 10.37 11.42
C ILE A 66 10.35 9.95 12.85
N PRO A 67 10.85 8.78 13.30
CA PRO A 67 10.73 8.38 14.68
C PRO A 67 11.61 9.30 15.53
N TYR A 68 11.01 9.89 16.55
CA TYR A 68 11.72 10.62 17.59
C TYR A 68 12.21 9.64 18.67
N ILE A 69 11.39 8.65 19.03
CA ILE A 69 11.81 7.54 19.88
C ILE A 69 11.57 6.25 19.09
N THR A 70 12.60 5.42 18.99
CA THR A 70 12.50 4.09 18.39
C THR A 70 11.78 3.16 19.37
N ALA A 71 10.72 2.51 18.91
CA ALA A 71 9.98 1.50 19.65
C ALA A 71 9.94 0.20 18.81
N PRO A 72 9.83 -0.99 19.44
CA PRO A 72 9.76 -2.25 18.71
C PRO A 72 8.51 -2.33 17.82
N GLY A 73 8.64 -2.97 16.65
CA GLY A 73 7.55 -3.14 15.67
C GLY A 73 7.55 -2.12 14.51
N GLY A 74 6.78 -2.43 13.47
CA GLY A 74 6.72 -1.66 12.22
C GLY A 74 5.64 -0.57 12.21
N TRP A 75 5.90 0.52 11.49
CA TRP A 75 4.92 1.56 11.19
C TRP A 75 5.20 2.13 9.80
N VAL A 76 4.17 2.68 9.17
CA VAL A 76 4.27 3.23 7.80
C VAL A 76 3.60 4.58 7.75
N SER A 77 4.18 5.50 6.96
CA SER A 77 3.57 6.80 6.64
C SER A 77 3.38 6.95 5.13
N GLY A 78 2.20 7.39 4.70
CA GLY A 78 1.89 7.66 3.29
C GLY A 78 1.15 8.97 3.07
N THR A 79 1.03 9.40 1.81
CA THR A 79 0.27 10.59 1.41
C THR A 79 -1.19 10.29 1.08
N GLN A 80 -1.50 9.04 0.76
CA GLN A 80 -2.84 8.63 0.37
C GLN A 80 -3.71 8.29 1.59
N PRO A 81 -4.95 8.81 1.65
CA PRO A 81 -5.92 8.39 2.65
C PRO A 81 -6.22 6.87 2.53
N PRO A 82 -6.86 6.26 3.53
CA PRO A 82 -7.44 4.93 3.35
C PRO A 82 -8.52 4.97 2.26
N GLU A 83 -8.61 3.94 1.42
CA GLU A 83 -9.67 3.82 0.40
C GLU A 83 -11.07 3.84 1.01
N THR A 84 -11.22 3.32 2.23
CA THR A 84 -12.47 3.27 3.00
C THR A 84 -12.75 4.55 3.81
N GLY A 85 -11.92 5.59 3.68
CA GLY A 85 -11.97 6.80 4.49
C GLY A 85 -11.20 6.72 5.81
N ILE A 86 -10.99 7.86 6.46
CA ILE A 86 -10.26 7.94 7.73
C ILE A 86 -11.22 7.60 8.85
N LEU A 87 -10.91 6.52 9.58
CA LEU A 87 -11.73 6.05 10.68
C LEU A 87 -10.93 6.27 11.97
N PRO A 88 -11.08 7.46 12.60
CA PRO A 88 -10.29 7.82 13.77
C PRO A 88 -10.64 6.87 14.91
N TYR A 89 -9.65 6.55 15.73
CA TYR A 89 -9.89 5.82 16.96
C TYR A 89 -10.82 6.63 17.87
N ASP A 90 -11.76 5.97 18.56
CA ASP A 90 -12.61 6.64 19.57
C ASP A 90 -11.78 6.90 20.83
N GLU A 91 -11.17 8.08 20.89
CA GLU A 91 -10.31 8.53 21.98
C GLU A 91 -11.05 8.60 23.34
N GLY A 92 -12.39 8.61 23.35
CA GLY A 92 -13.20 8.51 24.57
C GLY A 92 -13.08 7.15 25.28
N THR A 93 -12.49 6.15 24.63
CA THR A 93 -12.34 4.78 25.14
C THR A 93 -11.06 4.55 25.97
N VAL A 94 -10.21 5.57 26.09
CA VAL A 94 -8.96 5.52 26.85
C VAL A 94 -8.91 6.69 27.84
N ARG A 95 -8.39 6.42 29.05
CA ARG A 95 -8.09 7.49 30.01
C ARG A 95 -6.89 8.28 29.50
N SER A 96 -7.14 9.36 28.77
CA SER A 96 -6.07 10.27 28.35
C SER A 96 -5.49 11.00 29.57
N GLY A 97 -4.18 11.23 29.56
CA GLY A 97 -3.50 12.04 30.56
C GLY A 97 -3.92 13.51 30.47
N LYS A 98 -3.50 14.33 31.44
CA LYS A 98 -3.72 15.79 31.37
C LYS A 98 -3.03 16.35 30.13
N THR A 99 -3.79 16.78 29.14
CA THR A 99 -3.30 17.58 28.00
C THR A 99 -3.42 19.05 28.33
N SER A 100 -2.47 19.86 27.86
CA SER A 100 -2.59 21.32 27.92
C SER A 100 -3.04 21.82 26.55
N LYS A 101 -4.17 22.53 26.53
CA LYS A 101 -4.60 23.27 25.34
C LYS A 101 -3.68 24.48 25.16
N LYS A 102 -3.02 24.58 24.01
CA LYS A 102 -2.33 25.79 23.56
C LYS A 102 -3.14 26.45 22.44
N LYS A 103 -2.96 27.76 22.29
CA LYS A 103 -3.58 28.52 21.20
C LYS A 103 -3.00 28.02 19.87
N HIS A 104 -3.83 27.34 19.08
CA HIS A 104 -3.55 27.06 17.68
C HIS A 104 -3.71 28.40 16.93
N THR A 105 -2.73 28.76 16.13
CA THR A 105 -2.80 29.96 15.30
C THR A 105 -3.16 29.49 13.91
N ASP A 106 -4.40 29.70 13.49
CA ASP A 106 -4.77 29.55 12.08
C ASP A 106 -4.35 30.83 11.34
N SER A 107 -3.54 30.70 10.30
CA SER A 107 -3.18 31.79 9.40
C SER A 107 -3.23 31.29 7.96
N ASN A 108 -3.68 32.13 7.04
CA ASN A 108 -3.66 31.84 5.60
C ASN A 108 -2.23 31.77 5.04
N ASP A 109 -1.23 32.20 5.81
CA ASP A 109 0.19 32.18 5.43
C ASP A 109 0.89 30.84 5.76
N TYR A 110 0.14 29.82 6.18
CA TYR A 110 0.67 28.51 6.55
C TYR A 110 0.37 27.44 5.49
N GLN A 111 1.38 26.60 5.21
CA GLN A 111 1.21 25.42 4.39
C GLN A 111 0.93 24.21 5.26
N THR A 112 -0.08 23.44 4.87
CA THR A 112 -0.51 22.24 5.59
C THR A 112 -0.27 21.01 4.73
N PHE A 113 0.47 20.05 5.26
CA PHE A 113 0.71 18.75 4.65
C PHE A 113 0.02 17.68 5.48
N VAL A 114 -0.51 16.66 4.79
CA VAL A 114 -1.16 15.52 5.44
C VAL A 114 -0.33 14.26 5.21
N ARG A 115 -0.24 13.45 6.25
CA ARG A 115 0.31 12.10 6.22
C ARG A 115 -0.62 11.15 6.97
N TYR A 116 -0.64 9.91 6.52
CA TYR A 116 -1.44 8.85 7.11
C TYR A 116 -0.51 7.81 7.70
N LEU A 117 -0.57 7.64 9.02
CA LEU A 117 0.21 6.65 9.76
C LEU A 117 -0.62 5.40 10.01
N HIS A 118 -0.04 4.22 9.83
CA HIS A 118 -0.60 2.96 10.35
C HIS A 118 0.48 2.12 11.02
N LEU A 119 0.04 1.23 11.91
CA LEU A 119 0.89 0.32 12.67
C LEU A 119 0.79 -1.09 12.08
N ASP A 120 1.92 -1.78 11.99
CA ASP A 120 2.01 -3.18 11.60
C ASP A 120 1.26 -4.05 12.64
N PRO A 121 0.56 -5.13 12.23
CA PRO A 121 0.01 -6.12 13.15
C PRO A 121 1.02 -6.70 14.15
N SER A 122 2.31 -6.66 13.85
CA SER A 122 3.39 -7.12 14.74
C SER A 122 3.69 -6.17 15.92
N VAL A 123 3.05 -5.00 15.99
CA VAL A 123 3.29 -4.02 17.05
C VAL A 123 2.55 -4.42 18.32
N ASP A 124 3.31 -4.63 19.40
CA ASP A 124 2.73 -4.92 20.71
C ASP A 124 1.82 -3.79 21.19
N ALA A 125 0.70 -4.15 21.80
CA ALA A 125 -0.21 -3.20 22.44
C ALA A 125 0.52 -2.37 23.50
N ARG A 126 0.12 -1.10 23.66
CA ARG A 126 0.73 -0.07 24.52
C ARG A 126 2.10 0.43 24.05
N THR A 127 2.62 -0.06 22.94
CA THR A 127 3.83 0.51 22.32
C THR A 127 3.55 1.95 21.93
N VAL A 128 4.36 2.89 22.45
CA VAL A 128 4.21 4.32 22.17
C VAL A 128 5.28 4.74 21.17
N PHE A 129 4.84 5.07 19.96
CA PHE A 129 5.67 5.76 18.99
C PHE A 129 5.57 7.26 19.22
N LYS A 130 6.72 7.92 19.23
CA LYS A 130 6.79 9.38 19.19
C LYS A 130 7.41 9.76 17.86
N PHE A 131 6.72 10.58 17.09
CA PHE A 131 7.16 11.00 15.77
C PHE A 131 7.41 12.51 15.72
N ALA A 132 8.40 12.89 14.92
CA ALA A 132 8.69 14.27 14.55
C ALA A 132 8.55 14.44 13.04
N ALA A 133 8.36 15.68 12.58
CA ALA A 133 8.47 15.99 11.17
C ALA A 133 9.92 16.38 10.85
N ARG A 134 10.38 15.95 9.68
CA ARG A 134 11.64 16.38 9.07
C ARG A 134 11.33 16.99 7.72
N ILE A 135 11.95 18.12 7.42
CA ILE A 135 11.95 18.66 6.07
C ILE A 135 13.37 18.99 5.64
N ARG A 136 13.72 18.55 4.43
CA ARG A 136 14.97 18.91 3.75
C ARG A 136 14.65 19.89 2.62
N VAL A 137 15.24 21.09 2.68
CA VAL A 137 15.14 22.08 1.61
C VAL A 137 16.56 22.55 1.30
N GLN A 138 16.98 22.40 0.05
CA GLN A 138 18.37 22.64 -0.35
C GLN A 138 19.34 21.82 0.53
N SER A 139 20.34 22.47 1.14
CA SER A 139 21.30 21.84 2.08
C SER A 139 20.86 21.86 3.55
N ARG A 140 19.68 22.43 3.85
CA ARG A 140 19.21 22.62 5.23
C ARG A 140 18.19 21.54 5.60
N VAL A 141 18.30 21.08 6.84
CA VAL A 141 17.38 20.11 7.44
C VAL A 141 16.80 20.75 8.69
N TRP A 142 15.48 20.81 8.75
CA TRP A 142 14.76 21.18 9.97
C TRP A 142 14.02 19.97 10.49
N THR A 143 13.99 19.86 11.82
CA THR A 143 13.22 18.84 12.53
C THR A 143 12.44 19.49 13.66
N THR A 144 11.35 18.83 14.05
CA THR A 144 10.50 19.29 15.15
C THR A 144 10.85 18.67 16.51
N ASN A 145 11.99 17.98 16.67
CA ASN A 145 12.34 17.24 17.89
C ASN A 145 13.34 17.96 18.81
N ASN A 146 13.50 19.29 18.70
CA ASN A 146 14.47 20.03 19.50
C ASN A 146 13.86 20.47 20.84
N LEU A 147 14.31 19.88 21.95
CA LEU A 147 13.75 20.14 23.29
C LEU A 147 14.20 21.47 23.91
N ASP A 148 15.19 22.15 23.34
CA ASP A 148 15.72 23.41 23.89
C ASP A 148 14.76 24.59 23.68
N VAL A 149 13.73 24.42 22.85
CA VAL A 149 12.71 25.45 22.58
C VAL A 149 11.33 25.00 23.09
N PRO A 150 10.45 25.95 23.45
CA PRO A 150 9.10 25.62 23.91
C PRO A 150 8.29 24.83 22.88
N TYR A 151 7.42 23.93 23.34
CA TYR A 151 6.52 23.22 22.44
C TYR A 151 5.61 24.17 21.66
N GLY A 152 5.54 23.97 20.35
CA GLY A 152 4.69 24.71 19.43
C GLY A 152 5.31 24.77 18.04
N GLY A 153 4.59 25.40 17.10
CA GLY A 153 5.14 25.65 15.78
C GLY A 153 6.09 26.84 15.72
N GLN A 154 6.00 27.80 16.64
CA GLN A 154 6.89 28.97 16.69
C GLN A 154 8.28 28.51 17.16
N GLY A 155 9.26 28.57 16.27
CA GLY A 155 10.63 28.16 16.57
C GLY A 155 11.52 29.31 17.05
N GLU A 156 12.60 28.98 17.75
CA GLU A 156 13.65 29.94 18.16
C GLU A 156 14.96 29.56 17.47
N GLY A 157 15.55 30.50 16.73
CA GLY A 157 16.83 30.25 16.03
C GLY A 157 16.79 29.08 15.04
N GLY A 158 15.63 28.82 14.42
CA GLY A 158 15.43 27.71 13.49
C GLY A 158 15.26 26.33 14.14
N ARG A 159 15.11 26.27 15.47
CA ARG A 159 14.81 25.05 16.21
C ARG A 159 13.31 24.97 16.47
N PHE A 160 12.74 23.77 16.43
CA PHE A 160 11.31 23.53 16.61
C PHE A 160 11.04 22.36 17.54
N ASN A 161 9.98 22.46 18.33
CA ASN A 161 9.58 21.43 19.29
C ASN A 161 8.11 21.07 19.12
N SER A 162 7.83 20.03 18.35
CA SER A 162 6.53 19.39 18.28
C SER A 162 6.67 17.92 17.89
N SER A 163 5.77 17.10 18.43
CA SER A 163 5.75 15.67 18.18
C SER A 163 4.34 15.15 18.27
N VAL A 164 4.04 14.14 17.46
CA VAL A 164 2.82 13.33 17.61
C VAL A 164 3.18 12.03 18.32
N GLN A 165 2.38 11.65 19.32
CA GLN A 165 2.48 10.34 19.97
C GLN A 165 1.35 9.46 19.48
N ILE A 166 1.68 8.24 19.05
CA ILE A 166 0.71 7.19 18.73
C ILE A 166 0.99 6.00 19.63
N GLU A 167 0.00 5.60 20.42
CA GLU A 167 0.02 4.36 21.18
C GLU A 167 -0.76 3.27 20.46
N ALA A 168 -0.09 2.14 20.28
CA ALA A 168 -0.68 0.94 19.73
C ALA A 168 -1.77 0.42 20.65
N VAL A 169 -2.95 0.18 20.09
CA VAL A 169 -4.04 -0.50 20.77
C VAL A 169 -4.21 -1.88 20.14
N GLU A 170 -4.42 -2.87 21.00
CA GLU A 170 -4.75 -4.21 20.54
C GLU A 170 -6.06 -4.19 19.72
N PRO A 171 -6.09 -4.82 18.53
CA PRO A 171 -7.32 -4.97 17.76
C PRO A 171 -8.44 -5.56 18.60
N THR A 172 -9.65 -5.01 18.49
CA THR A 172 -10.78 -5.47 19.32
C THR A 172 -11.19 -6.88 18.92
N GLN A 173 -11.11 -7.81 19.87
CA GLN A 173 -11.69 -9.14 19.73
C GLN A 173 -13.13 -9.13 20.25
N TYR A 174 -14.09 -9.20 19.34
CA TYR A 174 -15.51 -9.23 19.68
C TYR A 174 -15.91 -10.64 20.13
N ARG A 175 -16.52 -10.75 21.31
CA ARG A 175 -17.12 -11.99 21.85
C ARG A 175 -18.45 -11.68 22.54
N VAL A 176 -19.31 -12.68 22.73
CA VAL A 176 -20.56 -12.48 23.50
C VAL A 176 -20.21 -12.04 24.92
N GLY A 177 -20.82 -10.93 25.36
CA GLY A 177 -20.48 -10.30 26.63
C GLY A 177 -19.23 -9.41 26.59
N HIS A 178 -18.55 -9.34 25.44
CA HIS A 178 -17.39 -8.47 25.18
C HIS A 178 -17.50 -7.83 23.79
N GLY A 179 -18.42 -6.88 23.66
CA GLY A 179 -18.63 -6.08 22.44
C GLY A 179 -19.50 -6.73 21.36
N LEU A 180 -19.78 -8.03 21.41
CA LEU A 180 -20.77 -8.67 20.54
C LEU A 180 -22.14 -8.70 21.24
N VAL A 181 -23.15 -8.09 20.64
CA VAL A 181 -24.52 -8.06 21.17
C VAL A 181 -25.46 -8.79 20.22
N VAL A 182 -26.16 -9.78 20.77
CA VAL A 182 -27.11 -10.63 20.06
C VAL A 182 -28.52 -10.30 20.56
N SER A 183 -29.42 -9.93 19.66
CA SER A 183 -30.80 -9.60 20.03
C SER A 183 -31.60 -10.86 20.40
N ARG A 184 -32.74 -10.66 21.06
CA ARG A 184 -33.76 -11.72 21.09
C ARG A 184 -34.31 -11.96 19.68
N PRO A 185 -34.72 -13.21 19.34
CA PRO A 185 -35.39 -13.49 18.07
C PRO A 185 -36.68 -12.68 17.91
N VAL A 186 -36.96 -12.24 16.68
CA VAL A 186 -38.18 -11.50 16.32
C VAL A 186 -38.88 -12.23 15.19
N VAL A 187 -40.17 -12.54 15.36
CA VAL A 187 -40.98 -13.12 14.29
C VAL A 187 -41.17 -12.10 13.19
N VAL A 188 -40.70 -12.42 11.99
CA VAL A 188 -40.85 -11.58 10.80
C VAL A 188 -41.79 -12.18 9.76
N PHE A 189 -42.15 -13.46 9.92
CA PHE A 189 -43.13 -14.14 9.10
C PHE A 189 -43.75 -15.33 9.82
N GLN A 190 -45.04 -15.54 9.59
CA GLN A 190 -45.78 -16.72 10.00
C GLN A 190 -46.92 -16.95 9.00
N GLY A 191 -46.98 -18.14 8.40
CA GLY A 191 -47.94 -18.44 7.33
C GLY A 191 -47.86 -19.89 6.87
N ALA A 192 -48.41 -20.20 5.69
CA ALA A 192 -48.22 -21.49 5.02
C ALA A 192 -47.19 -21.36 3.90
N SER A 193 -46.35 -22.37 3.69
CA SER A 193 -45.45 -22.45 2.54
C SER A 193 -46.04 -23.35 1.47
N SER A 194 -46.26 -22.82 0.27
CA SER A 194 -46.74 -23.56 -0.90
C SER A 194 -45.76 -24.64 -1.34
N GLU A 195 -44.47 -24.30 -1.27
CA GLU A 195 -43.31 -25.10 -1.66
C GLU A 195 -43.12 -26.27 -0.69
N ALA A 196 -43.57 -26.12 0.55
CA ALA A 196 -43.64 -27.19 1.54
C ALA A 196 -45.03 -27.83 1.64
N GLY A 197 -45.81 -27.86 0.56
CA GLY A 197 -47.10 -28.56 0.51
C GLY A 197 -48.18 -27.96 1.43
N GLY A 198 -48.16 -26.64 1.64
CA GLY A 198 -49.11 -25.90 2.48
C GLY A 198 -48.83 -26.01 3.98
N ARG A 199 -47.70 -26.58 4.39
CA ARG A 199 -47.31 -26.70 5.80
C ARG A 199 -47.11 -25.32 6.43
N ALA A 200 -47.43 -25.20 7.72
CA ALA A 200 -47.19 -23.99 8.48
C ALA A 200 -45.68 -23.70 8.56
N ALA A 201 -45.28 -22.47 8.30
CA ALA A 201 -43.92 -21.99 8.31
C ALA A 201 -43.78 -20.69 9.10
N ARG A 202 -42.59 -20.46 9.65
CA ARG A 202 -42.25 -19.29 10.45
C ARG A 202 -40.82 -18.86 10.18
N VAL A 203 -40.58 -17.56 10.15
CA VAL A 203 -39.22 -17.00 10.10
C VAL A 203 -39.01 -16.07 11.28
N GLU A 204 -37.92 -16.29 11.99
CA GLU A 204 -37.46 -15.43 13.08
C GLU A 204 -36.09 -14.84 12.74
N ASN A 205 -35.92 -13.54 12.99
CA ASN A 205 -34.65 -12.85 12.83
C ASN A 205 -33.99 -12.59 14.18
N THR A 206 -32.70 -12.88 14.25
CA THR A 206 -31.80 -12.46 15.32
C THR A 206 -30.79 -11.46 14.75
N TYR A 207 -30.64 -10.31 15.39
CA TYR A 207 -29.72 -9.26 14.94
C TYR A 207 -28.45 -9.27 15.78
N VAL A 208 -27.30 -9.16 15.11
CA VAL A 208 -25.99 -9.07 15.73
C VAL A 208 -25.42 -7.67 15.47
N THR A 209 -25.13 -6.95 16.55
CA THR A 209 -24.51 -5.62 16.52
C THR A 209 -23.20 -5.64 17.27
N LEU A 210 -22.29 -4.74 16.89
CA LEU A 210 -21.05 -4.52 17.61
C LEU A 210 -21.17 -3.32 18.54
N GLN A 211 -20.51 -3.44 19.68
CA GLN A 211 -20.33 -2.36 20.63
C GLN A 211 -18.87 -2.33 21.06
N ASN A 212 -18.38 -1.13 21.37
CA ASN A 212 -17.08 -1.00 21.99
C ASN A 212 -17.13 -1.66 23.38
N PRO A 213 -16.26 -2.65 23.69
CA PRO A 213 -16.34 -3.37 24.97
C PRO A 213 -16.14 -2.49 26.21
N ARG A 214 -15.52 -1.31 26.06
CA ARG A 214 -15.23 -0.39 27.17
C ARG A 214 -16.31 0.67 27.38
N THR A 215 -16.89 1.18 26.29
CA THR A 215 -17.85 2.30 26.36
C THR A 215 -19.30 1.89 26.09
N ALA A 216 -19.53 0.67 25.59
CA ALA A 216 -20.81 0.18 25.09
C ALA A 216 -21.41 1.00 23.92
N ASN A 217 -20.65 1.96 23.37
CA ASN A 217 -21.04 2.70 22.17
C ASN A 217 -21.18 1.74 20.99
N VAL A 218 -22.23 1.94 20.18
CA VAL A 218 -22.45 1.13 18.97
C VAL A 218 -21.30 1.36 17.99
N VAL A 219 -20.72 0.26 17.50
CA VAL A 219 -19.70 0.26 16.44
C VAL A 219 -20.37 -0.23 15.16
N LYS A 220 -20.28 0.55 14.08
CA LYS A 220 -20.84 0.14 12.79
C LYS A 220 -20.03 -1.01 12.17
N ILE A 221 -20.69 -1.78 11.34
CA ILE A 221 -20.09 -2.88 10.59
C ILE A 221 -19.92 -2.39 9.15
N HIS A 222 -18.70 -2.45 8.62
CA HIS A 222 -18.47 -2.14 7.21
C HIS A 222 -18.74 -3.41 6.39
N SER A 223 -19.71 -3.35 5.48
CA SER A 223 -20.14 -4.51 4.71
C SER A 223 -19.13 -4.83 3.61
N MET A 224 -18.57 -6.04 3.63
CA MET A 224 -17.87 -6.64 2.49
C MET A 224 -18.83 -7.56 1.73
N GLN A 225 -18.56 -7.80 0.44
CA GLN A 225 -19.31 -8.76 -0.35
C GLN A 225 -19.17 -10.15 0.30
N GLN A 226 -20.27 -10.68 0.83
CA GLN A 226 -20.25 -11.93 1.60
C GLN A 226 -20.13 -13.14 0.65
N PRO A 227 -19.26 -14.13 0.95
CA PRO A 227 -19.30 -15.43 0.29
C PRO A 227 -20.65 -16.13 0.53
N ALA A 228 -21.06 -16.99 -0.40
CA ALA A 228 -22.22 -17.86 -0.17
C ALA A 228 -21.85 -18.91 0.90
N TYR A 229 -22.42 -18.79 2.10
CA TYR A 229 -22.22 -19.75 3.18
C TYR A 229 -23.31 -20.83 3.21
N GLY A 230 -22.91 -22.04 3.60
CA GLY A 230 -23.81 -23.13 3.95
C GLY A 230 -24.73 -22.74 5.11
N SER A 231 -26.02 -23.05 5.00
CA SER A 231 -26.96 -22.89 6.12
C SER A 231 -26.61 -23.82 7.29
N SER A 232 -26.78 -23.36 8.53
CA SER A 232 -26.86 -24.27 9.68
C SER A 232 -28.19 -25.01 9.61
N LEU A 233 -28.13 -26.34 9.56
CA LEU A 233 -29.30 -27.19 9.41
C LEU A 233 -29.46 -28.09 10.66
N HIS A 234 -30.66 -28.15 11.24
CA HIS A 234 -31.01 -29.13 12.28
C HIS A 234 -32.51 -29.40 12.29
N LEU A 235 -32.92 -30.65 12.06
CA LEU A 235 -34.33 -31.10 11.98
C LEU A 235 -35.16 -30.28 10.98
N ASN A 236 -36.16 -29.53 11.44
CA ASN A 236 -37.09 -28.77 10.62
C ASN A 236 -36.74 -27.27 10.53
N LYS A 237 -35.45 -26.94 10.67
CA LYS A 237 -34.95 -25.56 10.75
C LYS A 237 -33.67 -25.35 9.94
N ALA A 238 -33.56 -24.17 9.36
CA ALA A 238 -32.41 -23.72 8.58
C ALA A 238 -32.09 -22.24 8.88
N THR A 239 -30.83 -21.83 8.75
CA THR A 239 -30.41 -20.43 8.88
C THR A 239 -30.02 -19.78 7.56
N CYS A 240 -30.14 -18.46 7.47
CA CYS A 240 -29.38 -17.65 6.53
C CYS A 240 -28.80 -16.43 7.26
N ILE A 241 -27.70 -15.89 6.73
CA ILE A 241 -27.04 -14.71 7.29
C ILE A 241 -27.05 -13.63 6.21
N GLY A 242 -27.40 -12.41 6.61
CA GLY A 242 -27.38 -11.22 5.78
C GLY A 242 -26.46 -10.15 6.35
N ALA A 243 -25.77 -9.44 5.46
CA ALA A 243 -25.06 -8.21 5.81
C ALA A 243 -26.01 -7.13 6.35
N PRO A 244 -25.49 -6.14 7.11
CA PRO A 244 -26.25 -4.97 7.51
C PRO A 244 -27.05 -4.36 6.35
N ASN A 245 -28.32 -4.04 6.62
CA ASN A 245 -29.29 -3.46 5.69
C ASN A 245 -29.64 -4.33 4.46
N SER A 246 -29.20 -5.59 4.41
CA SER A 246 -29.54 -6.49 3.29
C SER A 246 -31.01 -6.86 3.31
N THR A 247 -31.66 -6.75 2.15
CA THR A 247 -33.06 -7.17 1.93
C THR A 247 -33.18 -8.59 1.38
N ALA A 248 -32.06 -9.18 0.97
CA ALA A 248 -32.02 -10.53 0.43
C ALA A 248 -30.75 -11.28 0.86
N SER A 249 -30.83 -12.61 0.89
CA SER A 249 -29.71 -13.51 1.04
C SER A 249 -29.84 -14.70 0.08
N THR A 250 -28.73 -15.41 -0.13
CA THR A 250 -28.69 -16.62 -0.96
C THR A 250 -28.40 -17.82 -0.05
N PRO A 251 -29.41 -18.40 0.61
CA PRO A 251 -29.18 -19.53 1.51
C PRO A 251 -28.71 -20.76 0.72
N THR A 252 -27.60 -21.36 1.14
CA THR A 252 -27.14 -22.64 0.57
C THR A 252 -27.70 -23.78 1.42
N ILE A 253 -28.75 -24.44 0.92
CA ILE A 253 -29.48 -25.52 1.60
C ILE A 253 -29.10 -26.86 0.97
N VAL A 254 -28.73 -27.85 1.78
CA VAL A 254 -28.44 -29.22 1.32
C VAL A 254 -29.59 -30.14 1.75
N GLY A 255 -30.33 -30.71 0.80
CA GLY A 255 -31.51 -31.52 1.09
C GLY A 255 -32.25 -31.99 -0.17
N SER A 256 -33.51 -32.42 -0.02
CA SER A 256 -34.38 -32.71 -1.17
C SER A 256 -34.73 -31.44 -1.94
N THR A 257 -35.14 -31.56 -3.21
CA THR A 257 -35.54 -30.41 -4.04
C THR A 257 -36.69 -29.61 -3.44
N GLU A 258 -37.72 -30.29 -2.90
CA GLU A 258 -38.84 -29.65 -2.17
C GLU A 258 -38.32 -28.81 -1.00
N MET A 259 -37.39 -29.36 -0.23
CA MET A 259 -36.80 -28.68 0.91
C MET A 259 -35.96 -27.46 0.49
N MET A 260 -35.10 -27.63 -0.51
CA MET A 260 -34.28 -26.54 -1.02
C MET A 260 -35.15 -25.37 -1.47
N MET A 261 -36.21 -25.66 -2.24
CA MET A 261 -37.16 -24.63 -2.68
C MET A 261 -37.89 -23.97 -1.52
N ALA A 262 -38.39 -24.75 -0.55
CA ALA A 262 -39.14 -24.22 0.58
C ALA A 262 -38.29 -23.30 1.48
N TYR A 263 -37.06 -23.69 1.82
CA TYR A 263 -36.19 -22.82 2.62
C TYR A 263 -35.62 -21.66 1.80
N TYR A 264 -35.36 -21.83 0.52
CA TYR A 264 -34.94 -20.74 -0.34
C TYR A 264 -36.00 -19.63 -0.39
N ASP A 265 -37.27 -19.99 -0.61
CA ASP A 265 -38.39 -19.03 -0.59
C ASP A 265 -38.57 -18.36 0.79
N LEU A 266 -38.45 -19.14 1.87
CA LEU A 266 -38.61 -18.60 3.23
C LEU A 266 -37.48 -17.67 3.66
N LEU A 267 -36.23 -17.96 3.28
CA LEU A 267 -35.01 -17.32 3.81
C LEU A 267 -34.33 -16.37 2.84
N SER A 268 -34.59 -16.45 1.54
CA SER A 268 -34.01 -15.51 0.58
C SER A 268 -34.49 -14.08 0.83
N PRO A 269 -35.78 -13.81 1.13
CA PRO A 269 -36.23 -12.48 1.54
C PRO A 269 -35.85 -12.20 3.00
N LEU A 270 -34.87 -11.33 3.22
CA LEU A 270 -34.55 -10.85 4.56
C LEU A 270 -35.55 -9.76 4.95
N ARG A 271 -36.58 -10.16 5.69
CA ARG A 271 -37.64 -9.26 6.17
C ARG A 271 -37.12 -8.38 7.30
N SER A 272 -37.59 -7.13 7.38
CA SER A 272 -37.20 -6.16 8.44
C SER A 272 -35.69 -5.85 8.52
N PRO A 273 -35.05 -5.38 7.43
CA PRO A 273 -33.63 -5.05 7.42
C PRO A 273 -33.27 -4.01 8.50
N ARG A 274 -32.08 -4.13 9.07
CA ARG A 274 -31.52 -3.21 10.08
C ARG A 274 -30.04 -2.99 9.82
N ASP A 275 -29.49 -1.94 10.42
CA ASP A 275 -28.05 -1.67 10.44
C ASP A 275 -27.29 -2.64 11.38
N ALA A 276 -27.45 -3.95 11.15
CA ALA A 276 -26.95 -5.06 11.95
C ALA A 276 -26.86 -6.31 11.08
N ILE A 277 -25.96 -7.24 11.40
CA ILE A 277 -25.95 -8.57 10.76
C ILE A 277 -27.26 -9.27 11.13
N CYS A 278 -27.97 -9.78 10.13
CA CYS A 278 -29.22 -10.50 10.33
C CYS A 278 -28.96 -12.00 10.22
N ILE A 279 -29.33 -12.76 11.25
CA ILE A 279 -29.38 -14.22 11.22
C ILE A 279 -30.86 -14.60 11.21
N ALA A 280 -31.37 -15.01 10.05
CA ALA A 280 -32.74 -15.47 9.91
C ALA A 280 -32.81 -17.00 10.07
N VAL A 281 -33.77 -17.47 10.86
CA VAL A 281 -34.06 -18.89 11.12
C VAL A 281 -35.42 -19.21 10.54
N GLY A 282 -35.43 -20.05 9.51
CA GLY A 282 -36.63 -20.54 8.83
C GLY A 282 -37.04 -21.87 9.44
N MET A 283 -38.34 -22.05 9.66
CA MET A 283 -38.90 -23.22 10.34
C MET A 283 -40.15 -23.70 9.61
N ILE A 284 -40.27 -25.01 9.38
CA ILE A 284 -41.42 -25.63 8.71
C ILE A 284 -42.01 -26.73 9.59
N ALA A 285 -43.31 -26.70 9.89
CA ALA A 285 -43.97 -27.68 10.75
C ALA A 285 -44.10 -29.05 10.05
N TYR A 286 -43.96 -30.14 10.83
CA TYR A 286 -44.13 -31.53 10.36
C TYR A 286 -43.28 -31.92 9.15
N PHE A 287 -42.13 -31.24 8.98
CA PHE A 287 -41.19 -31.52 7.89
C PHE A 287 -40.23 -32.64 8.34
N ASN A 288 -40.61 -33.88 8.04
CA ASN A 288 -40.03 -35.10 8.63
C ASN A 288 -38.70 -35.54 7.99
N VAL A 289 -37.88 -34.59 7.55
CA VAL A 289 -36.55 -34.84 6.96
C VAL A 289 -35.49 -34.47 8.01
N VAL A 290 -34.74 -35.46 8.48
CA VAL A 290 -33.67 -35.24 9.46
C VAL A 290 -32.52 -34.52 8.76
N LEU A 291 -32.40 -33.22 9.01
CA LEU A 291 -31.22 -32.49 8.63
C LEU A 291 -30.03 -32.88 9.49
N LYS A 292 -28.94 -33.29 8.83
CA LYS A 292 -27.66 -33.47 9.52
C LYS A 292 -27.23 -32.12 10.08
N ARG A 293 -26.77 -32.14 11.34
CA ARG A 293 -26.25 -30.96 12.04
C ARG A 293 -25.11 -30.36 11.24
N LEU A 294 -25.32 -29.17 10.71
CA LEU A 294 -24.29 -28.35 10.07
C LEU A 294 -24.11 -27.07 10.88
N GLN A 295 -22.86 -26.65 11.06
CA GLN A 295 -22.50 -25.37 11.65
C GLN A 295 -22.21 -24.38 10.53
N GLN A 296 -22.71 -23.16 10.68
CA GLN A 296 -22.44 -22.04 9.80
C GLN A 296 -21.44 -21.11 10.48
N SER A 297 -20.41 -20.73 9.75
CA SER A 297 -19.49 -19.67 10.14
C SER A 297 -19.80 -18.44 9.29
N TYR A 298 -19.80 -17.28 9.92
CA TYR A 298 -19.77 -15.98 9.27
C TYR A 298 -18.35 -15.45 9.38
N THR A 299 -17.61 -15.45 8.28
CA THR A 299 -16.20 -15.06 8.28
C THR A 299 -16.02 -13.72 7.56
N TYR A 300 -15.03 -12.94 7.96
CA TYR A 300 -14.62 -11.65 7.34
C TYR A 300 -15.54 -10.45 7.60
N GLY A 301 -16.12 -10.36 8.80
CA GLY A 301 -16.66 -9.08 9.27
C GLY A 301 -15.55 -8.07 9.52
N MET A 302 -15.78 -6.79 9.18
CA MET A 302 -14.92 -5.68 9.61
C MET A 302 -15.72 -4.63 10.36
N ASP A 303 -15.17 -4.17 11.47
CA ASP A 303 -15.71 -2.99 12.15
C ASP A 303 -15.27 -1.69 11.46
N VAL A 304 -15.80 -0.55 11.92
CA VAL A 304 -15.42 0.77 11.36
C VAL A 304 -13.95 1.08 11.52
N TYR A 305 -13.19 0.41 12.36
CA TYR A 305 -11.78 0.71 12.58
C TYR A 305 -10.85 -0.25 11.82
N GLY A 306 -11.42 -1.13 10.99
CA GLY A 306 -10.67 -2.14 10.25
C GLY A 306 -10.28 -3.36 11.09
N ASN A 307 -10.80 -3.51 12.31
CA ASN A 307 -10.63 -4.74 13.06
C ASN A 307 -11.49 -5.83 12.44
N ARG A 308 -10.83 -6.94 12.11
CA ARG A 308 -11.52 -8.15 11.64
C ARG A 308 -12.25 -8.82 12.79
N PHE A 309 -13.42 -9.37 12.51
CA PHE A 309 -14.12 -10.28 13.40
C PHE A 309 -14.80 -11.38 12.60
N ASP A 310 -14.86 -12.56 13.20
CA ASP A 310 -15.54 -13.72 12.65
C ASP A 310 -16.63 -14.15 13.66
N LEU A 311 -17.74 -14.72 13.19
CA LEU A 311 -18.81 -15.25 14.02
C LEU A 311 -19.04 -16.73 13.71
N SER A 312 -19.31 -17.53 14.74
CA SER A 312 -19.83 -18.89 14.60
C SER A 312 -21.30 -18.91 14.98
N VAL A 313 -22.14 -19.53 14.15
CA VAL A 313 -23.59 -19.61 14.35
C VAL A 313 -24.00 -21.08 14.44
N HIS A 314 -24.41 -21.50 15.64
CA HIS A 314 -24.87 -22.84 15.93
C HIS A 314 -26.37 -22.87 16.12
N LEU A 315 -27.05 -23.66 15.30
CA LEU A 315 -28.48 -23.92 15.44
C LEU A 315 -28.68 -25.31 16.06
N HIS A 316 -29.50 -25.36 17.11
CA HIS A 316 -30.00 -26.60 17.68
C HIS A 316 -31.52 -26.54 17.74
N SER A 317 -32.18 -27.28 16.86
CA SER A 317 -33.62 -27.52 16.93
C SER A 317 -33.96 -28.55 18.01
N GLU A 318 -35.00 -28.28 18.80
CA GLU A 318 -35.69 -29.29 19.60
C GLU A 318 -36.49 -30.22 18.67
N ASP A 319 -36.79 -31.45 19.11
CA ASP A 319 -37.58 -32.41 18.32
C ASP A 319 -38.97 -31.84 18.03
N PRO A 320 -39.30 -31.52 16.75
CA PRO A 320 -40.59 -30.93 16.41
C PRO A 320 -41.76 -31.90 16.65
N ASN A 321 -41.48 -33.19 16.82
CA ASN A 321 -42.48 -34.23 17.09
C ASN A 321 -42.68 -34.49 18.61
N ALA A 322 -41.84 -33.90 19.48
CA ALA A 322 -41.90 -34.14 20.92
C ALA A 322 -42.96 -33.29 21.64
N SER A 323 -43.49 -32.22 21.03
CA SER A 323 -44.61 -31.45 21.58
C SER A 323 -45.71 -31.27 20.56
N ASN A 324 -46.93 -31.67 20.91
CA ASN A 324 -48.11 -31.53 20.04
C ASN A 324 -48.57 -30.07 19.81
N GLN A 325 -47.84 -29.07 20.30
CA GLN A 325 -48.29 -27.66 20.29
C GLN A 325 -47.25 -26.62 19.83
N ALA A 326 -45.97 -26.97 19.56
CA ALA A 326 -45.01 -25.97 19.07
C ALA A 326 -43.80 -26.59 18.31
N PRO A 327 -43.82 -26.64 16.96
CA PRO A 327 -42.67 -27.09 16.16
C PRO A 327 -41.54 -26.03 16.06
N TRP A 328 -41.67 -24.93 16.80
CA TRP A 328 -40.84 -23.72 16.67
C TRP A 328 -39.65 -23.69 17.63
N GLY A 329 -39.54 -24.60 18.60
CA GLY A 329 -38.47 -24.61 19.60
C GLY A 329 -37.08 -24.75 18.99
N TYR A 330 -36.17 -23.83 19.32
CA TYR A 330 -34.75 -23.91 18.96
C TYR A 330 -33.87 -23.10 19.92
N THR A 331 -32.60 -23.48 19.96
CA THR A 331 -31.50 -22.71 20.54
C THR A 331 -30.59 -22.23 19.41
N LEU A 332 -30.30 -20.93 19.37
CA LEU A 332 -29.33 -20.33 18.47
C LEU A 332 -28.19 -19.76 19.32
N THR A 333 -27.00 -20.32 19.16
CA THR A 333 -25.78 -19.80 19.78
C THR A 333 -24.99 -19.03 18.73
N VAL A 334 -24.63 -17.79 19.04
CA VAL A 334 -23.74 -16.97 18.22
C VAL A 334 -22.50 -16.70 19.03
N GLU A 335 -21.32 -16.99 18.49
CA GLU A 335 -20.05 -16.78 19.18
C GLU A 335 -19.16 -15.88 18.34
N GLY A 336 -18.40 -14.99 18.97
CA GLY A 336 -17.34 -14.22 18.29
C GLY A 336 -16.05 -15.03 18.32
N VAL A 337 -15.47 -15.27 17.16
CA VAL A 337 -14.22 -16.01 17.00
C VAL A 337 -13.09 -15.00 16.90
N PRO A 338 -12.05 -15.07 17.77
CA PRO A 338 -10.90 -14.18 17.64
C PRO A 338 -10.25 -14.38 16.26
N PRO A 339 -9.82 -13.31 15.58
CA PRO A 339 -8.96 -13.44 14.41
C PRO A 339 -7.71 -14.21 14.87
N ARG A 340 -7.41 -15.33 14.22
CA ARG A 340 -6.29 -16.18 14.64
C ARG A 340 -5.00 -15.37 14.65
N SER A 341 -4.38 -15.21 15.82
CA SER A 341 -2.97 -14.85 15.90
C SER A 341 -2.16 -16.06 15.40
N PHE A 342 -1.14 -15.80 14.59
CA PHE A 342 -0.29 -16.82 13.97
C PHE A 342 0.51 -17.69 14.98
N GLU A 343 0.38 -17.45 16.28
CA GLU A 343 1.19 -18.06 17.33
C GLU A 343 0.56 -19.25 18.08
N ALA A 344 -0.67 -19.68 17.76
CA ALA A 344 -1.27 -20.79 18.52
C ALA A 344 -2.13 -21.72 17.66
N LEU A 345 -1.49 -22.64 16.94
CA LEU A 345 -2.11 -23.89 16.48
C LEU A 345 -1.49 -25.08 17.21
N ALA A 346 -1.84 -25.22 18.49
CA ALA A 346 -1.84 -26.50 19.16
C ALA A 346 -3.30 -26.85 19.52
N SER A 347 -4.08 -27.20 18.50
CA SER A 347 -5.36 -27.89 18.70
C SER A 347 -5.10 -29.39 18.83
N SER A 348 -5.69 -30.02 19.84
CA SER A 348 -5.45 -31.41 20.28
C SER A 348 -5.98 -32.49 19.33
N ARG A 349 -6.26 -32.16 18.07
CA ARG A 349 -6.70 -33.08 17.02
C ARG A 349 -5.71 -32.99 15.87
N ALA A 350 -5.01 -34.09 15.59
CA ALA A 350 -4.04 -34.15 14.50
C ALA A 350 -4.69 -33.67 13.19
N ALA A 351 -4.09 -32.67 12.55
CA ALA A 351 -4.55 -32.17 11.26
C ALA A 351 -4.53 -33.33 10.24
N PRO A 352 -5.54 -33.46 9.36
CA PRO A 352 -5.46 -34.43 8.28
C PRO A 352 -4.26 -34.08 7.38
N PRO A 353 -3.54 -35.04 6.79
CA PRO A 353 -2.40 -34.71 5.91
C PRO A 353 -2.85 -33.83 4.74
N LEU A 354 -2.06 -32.82 4.35
CA LEU A 354 -2.39 -31.94 3.20
C LEU A 354 -2.67 -32.73 1.92
N GLY A 355 -1.93 -33.83 1.72
CA GLY A 355 -2.13 -34.75 0.60
C GLY A 355 -3.51 -35.38 0.55
N SER A 356 -4.27 -35.44 1.65
CA SER A 356 -5.67 -35.90 1.61
C SER A 356 -6.63 -34.90 0.93
N TRP A 357 -6.23 -33.63 0.89
CA TRP A 357 -7.00 -32.53 0.32
C TRP A 357 -6.51 -32.15 -1.08
N LEU A 358 -5.20 -31.96 -1.25
CA LEU A 358 -4.59 -31.53 -2.50
C LEU A 358 -3.90 -32.71 -3.19
N SER A 359 -4.08 -32.83 -4.51
CA SER A 359 -3.23 -33.71 -5.32
C SER A 359 -1.88 -33.07 -5.62
N GLN A 360 -1.85 -31.73 -5.66
CA GLN A 360 -0.64 -30.95 -5.89
C GLN A 360 -0.76 -29.59 -5.21
N ILE A 361 0.30 -29.19 -4.53
CA ILE A 361 0.63 -27.79 -4.28
C ILE A 361 2.08 -27.64 -4.75
N ARG A 362 2.36 -26.69 -5.63
CA ARG A 362 3.68 -26.52 -6.24
C ARG A 362 4.09 -25.07 -6.14
N MET A 363 5.36 -24.84 -5.85
CA MET A 363 5.95 -23.52 -5.97
C MET A 363 6.88 -23.48 -7.18
N ARG A 364 6.81 -22.39 -7.94
CA ARG A 364 7.78 -22.14 -9.01
C ARG A 364 8.02 -20.65 -9.18
N LEU A 365 9.10 -20.34 -9.87
CA LEU A 365 9.37 -19.00 -10.34
C LEU A 365 8.51 -18.72 -11.57
N GLY A 366 7.75 -17.62 -11.51
CA GLY A 366 7.10 -16.99 -12.68
C GLY A 366 8.03 -16.01 -13.38
N SER A 367 9.17 -15.67 -12.79
CA SER A 367 10.25 -14.93 -13.45
C SER A 367 11.33 -15.89 -13.99
N PRO A 368 12.10 -15.47 -15.02
CA PRO A 368 13.16 -16.28 -15.62
C PRO A 368 14.27 -16.73 -14.66
N THR A 369 14.47 -16.00 -13.56
CA THR A 369 15.40 -16.36 -12.48
C THR A 369 14.80 -15.99 -11.12
N GLY A 370 15.37 -16.54 -10.04
CA GLY A 370 15.11 -16.12 -8.67
C GLY A 370 15.98 -14.94 -8.23
N HIS A 371 16.59 -14.22 -9.17
CA HIS A 371 17.48 -13.10 -8.88
C HIS A 371 16.76 -11.78 -8.99
N LEU A 372 17.20 -10.80 -8.19
CA LEU A 372 16.77 -9.40 -8.29
C LEU A 372 17.84 -8.46 -7.74
N TYR A 373 17.81 -7.22 -8.19
CA TYR A 373 18.54 -6.13 -7.55
C TYR A 373 17.79 -5.64 -6.30
N PRO A 374 18.48 -5.35 -5.18
CA PRO A 374 17.87 -4.85 -3.95
C PRO A 374 17.55 -3.35 -4.04
N ASN A 375 16.85 -2.93 -5.09
CA ASN A 375 16.53 -1.54 -5.41
C ASN A 375 15.08 -1.17 -5.07
N LEU A 376 14.36 -2.05 -4.34
CA LEU A 376 12.93 -1.93 -3.99
C LEU A 376 11.94 -1.92 -5.18
N ARG A 377 12.43 -1.76 -6.42
CA ARG A 377 11.62 -1.64 -7.63
C ARG A 377 11.57 -2.98 -8.39
N GLN A 378 12.68 -3.67 -8.57
CA GLN A 378 12.69 -4.96 -9.24
C GLN A 378 11.96 -6.02 -8.40
N GLN A 379 11.31 -6.96 -9.09
CA GLN A 379 10.51 -8.02 -8.50
C GLN A 379 11.01 -9.40 -8.97
N VAL A 380 10.82 -10.41 -8.14
CA VAL A 380 10.80 -11.83 -8.56
C VAL A 380 9.35 -12.28 -8.53
N GLU A 381 8.89 -12.96 -9.56
CA GLU A 381 7.55 -13.54 -9.52
C GLU A 381 7.61 -14.96 -8.97
N VAL A 382 6.86 -15.20 -7.90
CA VAL A 382 6.66 -16.52 -7.29
C VAL A 382 5.23 -16.94 -7.54
N VAL A 383 5.06 -18.14 -8.09
CA VAL A 383 3.77 -18.71 -8.44
C VAL A 383 3.51 -19.91 -7.56
N VAL A 384 2.38 -19.89 -6.87
CA VAL A 384 1.85 -21.03 -6.11
C VAL A 384 0.71 -21.63 -6.90
N GLU A 385 0.88 -22.88 -7.30
CA GLU A 385 -0.07 -23.65 -8.10
C GLU A 385 -0.74 -24.70 -7.23
N ILE A 386 -2.07 -24.76 -7.27
CA ILE A 386 -2.86 -25.61 -6.39
C ILE A 386 -3.80 -26.47 -7.24
N GLN A 387 -3.79 -27.77 -6.97
CA GLN A 387 -4.72 -28.73 -7.54
C GLN A 387 -5.42 -29.52 -6.42
N PRO A 388 -6.76 -29.42 -6.31
CA PRO A 388 -7.50 -30.28 -5.40
C PRO A 388 -7.41 -31.73 -5.84
N ARG A 389 -7.38 -32.65 -4.87
CA ARG A 389 -7.52 -34.09 -5.14
C ARG A 389 -8.94 -34.37 -5.67
N THR A 390 -9.12 -35.47 -6.42
CA THR A 390 -10.44 -35.90 -6.91
C THR A 390 -11.49 -35.89 -5.80
N ASN A 391 -12.65 -35.27 -6.08
CA ASN A 391 -13.76 -35.06 -5.14
C ASN A 391 -13.45 -34.15 -3.93
N GLN A 392 -12.36 -33.39 -3.97
CA GLN A 392 -12.09 -32.27 -3.08
C GLN A 392 -12.27 -30.95 -3.84
N ASP A 393 -12.39 -29.86 -3.10
CA ASP A 393 -12.39 -28.51 -3.64
C ASP A 393 -11.54 -27.59 -2.77
N VAL A 394 -11.13 -26.45 -3.34
CA VAL A 394 -10.43 -25.35 -2.68
C VAL A 394 -11.32 -24.12 -2.80
N SER A 395 -11.91 -23.71 -1.69
CA SER A 395 -12.74 -22.51 -1.64
C SER A 395 -11.91 -21.24 -1.86
N GLN A 396 -12.56 -20.16 -2.28
CA GLN A 396 -11.92 -18.86 -2.44
C GLN A 396 -11.22 -18.39 -1.15
N GLN A 397 -11.82 -18.67 0.01
CA GLN A 397 -11.25 -18.33 1.31
C GLN A 397 -9.91 -19.06 1.58
N GLU A 398 -9.82 -20.33 1.19
CA GLU A 398 -8.60 -21.12 1.30
C GLU A 398 -7.55 -20.64 0.29
N LEU A 399 -7.97 -20.27 -0.93
CA LEU A 399 -7.06 -19.66 -1.91
C LEU A 399 -6.55 -18.28 -1.47
N ASP A 400 -7.34 -17.49 -0.74
CA ASP A 400 -6.95 -16.18 -0.21
C ASP A 400 -6.09 -16.29 1.05
N SER A 401 -6.06 -17.47 1.69
CA SER A 401 -5.15 -17.76 2.80
C SER A 401 -3.72 -18.06 2.35
N VAL A 402 -3.50 -18.26 1.04
CA VAL A 402 -2.18 -18.60 0.49
C VAL A 402 -1.21 -17.46 0.75
N CYS A 403 -0.08 -17.78 1.38
CA CYS A 403 0.96 -16.80 1.70
C CYS A 403 2.35 -17.37 1.44
N LEU A 404 3.34 -16.48 1.36
CA LEU A 404 4.75 -16.85 1.32
C LEU A 404 5.33 -16.82 2.74
N LEU A 405 6.19 -17.78 3.05
CA LEU A 405 6.81 -17.92 4.37
C LEU A 405 8.33 -17.94 4.25
N LEU A 406 9.00 -17.41 5.28
CA LEU A 406 10.43 -17.57 5.54
C LEU A 406 10.60 -18.46 6.76
N ARG A 407 11.58 -19.37 6.72
CA ARG A 407 11.96 -20.20 7.86
C ARG A 407 13.02 -19.48 8.67
N ASN A 408 12.79 -19.38 9.98
CA ASN A 408 13.71 -18.83 10.95
C ASN A 408 14.73 -19.88 11.40
N ASP A 409 15.82 -19.43 12.03
CA ASP A 409 16.90 -20.31 12.51
C ASP A 409 16.42 -21.34 13.56
N ASP A 410 15.35 -21.03 14.29
CA ASP A 410 14.72 -21.92 15.27
C ASP A 410 13.77 -22.95 14.63
N GLY A 411 13.65 -22.93 13.30
CA GLY A 411 12.80 -23.82 12.52
C GLY A 411 11.35 -23.35 12.39
N THR A 412 10.96 -22.23 13.01
CA THR A 412 9.63 -21.63 12.86
C THR A 412 9.47 -20.90 11.53
N TYR A 413 8.23 -20.53 11.18
CA TYR A 413 7.94 -19.77 9.96
C TYR A 413 7.41 -18.37 10.28
N THR A 414 7.89 -17.39 9.52
CA THR A 414 7.34 -16.03 9.50
C THR A 414 6.75 -15.74 8.14
N ALA A 415 5.51 -15.24 8.12
CA ALA A 415 4.89 -14.81 6.88
C ALA A 415 5.63 -13.62 6.28
N LEU A 416 5.90 -13.70 4.98
CA LEU A 416 6.47 -12.60 4.22
C LEU A 416 5.47 -11.42 4.25
N GLN A 417 5.99 -10.21 4.43
CA GLN A 417 5.14 -9.03 4.53
C GLN A 417 4.48 -8.72 3.18
N CYS A 418 3.18 -8.42 3.21
CA CYS A 418 2.47 -7.86 2.06
C CYS A 418 2.64 -6.34 2.08
N GLU A 419 3.15 -5.76 0.99
CA GLU A 419 3.57 -4.37 0.86
C GLU A 419 4.86 -3.98 1.61
N ASP A 420 5.48 -2.88 1.18
CA ASP A 420 6.68 -2.34 1.80
C ASP A 420 6.35 -1.57 3.08
N ASN A 421 6.82 -2.07 4.22
CA ASN A 421 6.68 -1.40 5.52
C ASN A 421 7.90 -0.53 5.90
N GLY A 422 8.88 -0.36 5.00
CA GLY A 422 10.09 0.41 5.23
C GLY A 422 11.16 -0.28 6.08
N GLN A 423 10.87 -1.47 6.64
CA GLN A 423 11.75 -2.20 7.57
C GLN A 423 12.12 -3.59 7.07
N ALA A 424 11.15 -4.35 6.55
CA ALA A 424 11.35 -5.72 6.11
C ALA A 424 12.40 -5.79 4.99
N GLN A 425 13.32 -6.76 5.12
CA GLN A 425 14.33 -7.00 4.08
C GLN A 425 13.72 -7.63 2.82
N TRP A 426 12.64 -8.39 2.99
CA TRP A 426 11.90 -9.03 1.92
C TRP A 426 10.41 -8.81 2.16
N PHE A 427 9.68 -8.49 1.09
CA PHE A 427 8.24 -8.29 1.11
C PHE A 427 7.68 -8.63 -0.27
N TYR A 428 6.36 -8.77 -0.40
CA TYR A 428 5.74 -9.03 -1.69
C TYR A 428 4.58 -8.08 -1.97
N ARG A 429 4.20 -8.01 -3.24
CA ARG A 429 2.92 -7.45 -3.69
C ARG A 429 2.14 -8.49 -4.48
N THR A 430 0.84 -8.32 -4.58
CA THR A 430 -0.03 -9.18 -5.41
C THR A 430 -0.21 -8.64 -6.83
N VAL A 431 0.34 -7.45 -7.12
CA VAL A 431 0.28 -6.80 -8.44
C VAL A 431 1.69 -6.54 -8.95
N ARG A 432 1.94 -6.95 -10.21
CA ARG A 432 3.21 -6.70 -10.91
C ARG A 432 3.37 -5.21 -11.14
N ASN A 433 4.57 -4.69 -10.91
CA ASN A 433 4.89 -3.33 -11.32
C ASN A 433 5.42 -3.30 -12.76
N ALA A 434 5.88 -2.13 -13.17
CA ALA A 434 6.26 -1.91 -14.55
C ALA A 434 7.65 -2.51 -14.89
N TYR A 435 8.55 -2.66 -13.91
CA TYR A 435 9.97 -2.99 -14.12
C TYR A 435 10.19 -4.42 -14.65
N ASP A 436 11.32 -4.61 -15.29
CA ASP A 436 11.70 -5.87 -15.92
C ASP A 436 12.35 -6.80 -14.89
N TYR A 437 12.16 -8.11 -15.06
CA TYR A 437 12.80 -9.11 -14.21
C TYR A 437 14.31 -9.14 -14.43
N TYR A 438 15.03 -9.73 -13.47
CA TYR A 438 16.47 -9.88 -13.59
C TYR A 438 16.85 -10.65 -14.87
N PRO A 439 17.84 -10.17 -15.64
CA PRO A 439 18.18 -10.77 -16.93
C PRO A 439 18.66 -12.21 -16.74
N ALA A 440 18.03 -13.13 -17.49
CA ALA A 440 18.41 -14.53 -17.53
C ALA A 440 19.43 -14.80 -18.63
N THR A 441 20.27 -15.82 -18.44
CA THR A 441 21.01 -16.42 -19.56
C THR A 441 20.04 -17.10 -20.53
N SER A 442 20.42 -17.25 -21.80
CA SER A 442 19.56 -17.90 -22.82
C SER A 442 19.11 -19.31 -22.41
N ALA A 443 19.95 -20.05 -21.68
CA ALA A 443 19.63 -21.36 -21.15
C ALA A 443 18.53 -21.29 -20.07
N GLN A 444 18.64 -20.35 -19.12
CA GLN A 444 17.65 -20.12 -18.07
C GLN A 444 16.31 -19.64 -18.65
N ALA A 445 16.34 -18.71 -19.61
CA ALA A 445 15.14 -18.24 -20.29
C ALA A 445 14.41 -19.37 -21.03
N SER A 446 15.16 -20.25 -21.70
CA SER A 446 14.59 -21.42 -22.39
C SER A 446 14.00 -22.43 -21.42
N ALA A 447 14.69 -22.72 -20.31
CA ALA A 447 14.18 -23.62 -19.28
C ALA A 447 12.90 -23.07 -18.60
N HIS A 448 12.85 -21.76 -18.38
CA HIS A 448 11.67 -21.10 -17.85
C HIS A 448 10.47 -21.16 -18.82
N ALA A 449 10.69 -20.88 -20.12
CA ALA A 449 9.63 -20.97 -21.12
C ALA A 449 9.02 -22.38 -21.24
N VAL A 450 9.83 -23.42 -21.04
CA VAL A 450 9.35 -24.82 -20.98
C VAL A 450 8.51 -25.05 -19.72
N SER A 451 8.91 -24.52 -18.55
CA SER A 451 8.17 -24.73 -17.30
C SER A 451 6.82 -23.99 -17.25
N GLU A 452 6.67 -22.87 -17.96
CA GLU A 452 5.38 -22.19 -18.11
C GLU A 452 4.36 -23.00 -18.93
N GLY A 453 4.81 -23.82 -19.87
CA GLY A 453 3.96 -24.64 -20.74
C GLY A 453 3.33 -25.86 -20.06
N GLU A 454 3.79 -26.24 -18.87
CA GLU A 454 3.34 -27.42 -18.11
C GLU A 454 2.32 -27.09 -17.00
N ALA A 455 1.54 -26.01 -17.13
CA ALA A 455 0.54 -25.65 -16.13
C ALA A 455 -0.65 -26.64 -16.12
N LEU A 456 -0.61 -27.64 -15.23
CA LEU A 456 -1.67 -28.63 -14.99
C LEU A 456 -2.63 -28.24 -13.83
N ALA A 457 -2.43 -27.09 -13.21
CA ALA A 457 -3.14 -26.68 -12.00
C ALA A 457 -4.46 -25.95 -12.26
N VAL A 458 -5.44 -26.15 -11.36
CA VAL A 458 -6.76 -25.52 -11.43
C VAL A 458 -6.73 -24.09 -10.87
N TYR A 459 -5.90 -23.83 -9.86
CA TYR A 459 -5.80 -22.52 -9.21
C TYR A 459 -4.35 -22.04 -9.16
N THR A 460 -4.18 -20.72 -9.29
CA THR A 460 -2.88 -20.06 -9.27
C THR A 460 -2.92 -18.80 -8.42
N ARG A 461 -1.87 -18.58 -7.61
CA ARG A 461 -1.60 -17.33 -6.89
C ARG A 461 -0.21 -16.82 -7.26
N ARG A 462 -0.12 -15.53 -7.57
CA ARG A 462 1.11 -14.85 -8.00
C ARG A 462 1.53 -13.84 -6.95
N PHE A 463 2.80 -13.87 -6.61
CA PHE A 463 3.43 -13.00 -5.63
C PHE A 463 4.63 -12.33 -6.29
N TYR A 464 4.73 -11.01 -6.17
CA TYR A 464 5.83 -10.23 -6.71
C TYR A 464 6.74 -9.79 -5.58
N VAL A 465 7.79 -10.56 -5.34
CA VAL A 465 8.70 -10.42 -4.21
C VAL A 465 9.75 -9.36 -4.50
N HIS A 466 9.92 -8.44 -3.56
CA HIS A 466 10.90 -7.36 -3.57
C HIS A 466 11.93 -7.56 -2.46
N SER A 467 13.05 -6.84 -2.56
CA SER A 467 14.09 -6.88 -1.54
C SER A 467 14.72 -5.52 -1.25
N ARG A 468 15.02 -5.31 0.04
CA ARG A 468 15.97 -4.34 0.59
C ARG A 468 17.19 -5.03 1.21
N ALA A 469 17.27 -6.37 1.12
CA ALA A 469 18.40 -7.10 1.70
C ALA A 469 19.71 -6.69 1.02
N LEU A 470 20.82 -6.84 1.72
CA LEU A 470 22.15 -6.61 1.12
C LEU A 470 22.35 -7.51 -0.09
N ALA A 471 23.14 -7.06 -1.06
CA ALA A 471 23.50 -7.90 -2.20
C ALA A 471 24.19 -9.20 -1.75
N GLY A 472 23.81 -10.33 -2.34
CA GLY A 472 24.31 -11.65 -1.99
C GLY A 472 23.51 -12.37 -0.90
N THR A 473 22.44 -11.77 -0.38
CA THR A 473 21.50 -12.46 0.52
C THR A 473 20.65 -13.45 -0.27
N ASN A 474 20.60 -14.70 0.20
CA ASN A 474 19.74 -15.74 -0.34
C ASN A 474 18.66 -16.06 0.69
N VAL A 475 17.44 -16.30 0.23
CA VAL A 475 16.35 -16.83 1.06
C VAL A 475 15.59 -17.91 0.30
N THR A 476 15.14 -18.91 1.04
CA THR A 476 14.21 -19.91 0.54
C THR A 476 12.81 -19.48 0.97
N LEU A 477 11.84 -19.58 0.06
CA LEU A 477 10.44 -19.27 0.32
C LEU A 477 9.61 -20.55 0.27
N TRP A 478 8.76 -20.72 1.27
CA TRP A 478 7.76 -21.78 1.34
C TRP A 478 6.36 -21.20 1.15
N ALA A 479 5.39 -22.05 0.82
CA ALA A 479 3.99 -21.66 0.72
C ALA A 479 3.25 -22.12 1.97
N GLY A 480 2.44 -21.21 2.53
CA GLY A 480 1.44 -21.51 3.54
C GLY A 480 0.05 -21.56 2.93
N ILE A 481 -0.80 -22.49 3.38
CA ILE A 481 -2.22 -22.53 3.01
C ILE A 481 -3.07 -23.05 4.16
N THR A 482 -4.25 -22.46 4.37
CA THR A 482 -5.21 -22.89 5.39
C THR A 482 -6.33 -23.71 4.75
N ARG A 483 -6.57 -24.94 5.23
CA ARG A 483 -7.76 -25.76 4.93
C ARG A 483 -8.86 -25.43 5.93
N ILE A 484 -10.08 -25.26 5.44
CA ILE A 484 -11.26 -24.96 6.25
C ILE A 484 -12.24 -26.12 6.13
N GLN A 485 -12.53 -26.78 7.25
CA GLN A 485 -13.46 -27.91 7.32
C GLN A 485 -14.52 -27.66 8.39
N GLY A 486 -15.65 -27.10 7.97
CA GLY A 486 -16.70 -26.68 8.90
C GLY A 486 -16.21 -25.51 9.75
N ALA A 487 -16.00 -25.76 11.05
CA ALA A 487 -15.49 -24.76 12.00
C ALA A 487 -13.99 -24.88 12.29
N GLU A 488 -13.37 -25.98 11.85
CA GLU A 488 -11.96 -26.24 12.05
C GLU A 488 -11.16 -25.60 10.90
N GLU A 489 -9.97 -25.07 11.20
CA GLU A 489 -9.03 -24.70 10.15
C GLU A 489 -7.64 -25.22 10.48
N TYR A 490 -6.97 -25.76 9.47
CA TYR A 490 -5.66 -26.38 9.55
C TYR A 490 -4.70 -25.64 8.63
N PHE A 491 -3.63 -25.10 9.19
CA PHE A 491 -2.59 -24.43 8.41
C PHE A 491 -1.51 -25.42 8.02
N TYR A 492 -1.13 -25.43 6.75
CA TYR A 492 -0.10 -26.30 6.22
C TYR A 492 1.01 -25.48 5.59
N VAL A 493 2.22 -26.02 5.66
CA VAL A 493 3.42 -25.50 5.00
C VAL A 493 3.95 -26.55 4.03
N THR A 494 4.52 -26.10 2.92
CA THR A 494 5.11 -26.97 1.89
C THR A 494 6.54 -27.44 2.20
N ASP A 495 6.89 -27.63 3.48
CA ASP A 495 8.25 -28.01 3.91
C ASP A 495 8.45 -29.52 4.09
N GLY A 496 7.48 -30.33 3.65
CA GLY A 496 7.47 -31.78 3.80
C GLY A 496 7.28 -32.29 5.25
N SER A 497 7.12 -31.44 6.25
CA SER A 497 7.05 -31.87 7.66
C SER A 497 5.73 -32.58 8.00
N GLU A 498 4.62 -32.16 7.39
CA GLU A 498 3.28 -32.72 7.59
C GLU A 498 2.71 -33.39 6.33
N THR A 499 3.50 -33.42 5.25
CA THR A 499 3.02 -33.73 3.89
C THR A 499 4.11 -34.42 3.06
N SER A 500 3.75 -35.01 1.91
CA SER A 500 4.72 -35.45 0.90
C SER A 500 5.13 -34.32 -0.06
N PHE A 501 4.71 -33.07 0.18
CA PHE A 501 5.00 -31.90 -0.65
C PHE A 501 6.12 -31.07 0.02
N ASP A 502 7.34 -31.26 -0.46
CA ASP A 502 8.50 -30.42 -0.16
C ASP A 502 8.72 -29.50 -1.37
N GLU A 503 8.10 -28.33 -1.33
CA GLU A 503 8.01 -27.39 -2.43
C GLU A 503 8.42 -26.02 -1.93
N HIS A 504 9.43 -25.46 -2.58
CA HIS A 504 10.03 -24.18 -2.20
C HIS A 504 10.63 -23.50 -3.43
N VAL A 505 10.88 -22.20 -3.32
CA VAL A 505 11.67 -21.45 -4.31
C VAL A 505 12.80 -20.70 -3.62
N ASP A 506 13.98 -20.76 -4.21
CA ASP A 506 15.12 -19.98 -3.76
C ASP A 506 15.21 -18.67 -4.54
N ILE A 507 15.35 -17.57 -3.80
CA ILE A 507 15.56 -16.26 -4.37
C ILE A 507 16.77 -15.58 -3.74
N SER A 508 17.40 -14.67 -4.48
CA SER A 508 18.61 -14.00 -4.03
C SER A 508 18.82 -12.62 -4.61
N THR A 509 19.40 -11.74 -3.80
CA THR A 509 19.78 -10.40 -4.24
C THR A 509 21.12 -10.45 -4.97
N LYS A 510 21.22 -9.67 -6.05
CA LYS A 510 22.46 -9.47 -6.82
C LYS A 510 22.96 -8.03 -6.67
N PRO A 511 24.29 -7.80 -6.73
CA PRO A 511 24.82 -6.45 -6.70
C PRO A 511 24.32 -5.66 -7.91
N ILE A 512 23.89 -4.43 -7.67
CA ILE A 512 23.52 -3.49 -8.73
C ILE A 512 24.78 -3.23 -9.59
N PRO A 513 24.69 -3.28 -10.94
CA PRO A 513 25.83 -3.00 -11.79
C PRO A 513 26.38 -1.59 -11.53
N VAL A 514 27.70 -1.46 -11.58
CA VAL A 514 28.36 -0.15 -11.50
C VAL A 514 28.46 0.41 -12.91
N PHE A 515 27.88 1.58 -13.13
CA PHE A 515 27.90 2.26 -14.42
C PHE A 515 29.01 3.34 -14.43
N GLY A 516 29.97 3.19 -15.35
CA GLY A 516 30.94 4.22 -15.72
C GLY A 516 30.38 5.17 -16.78
N LEU A 517 31.16 6.19 -17.18
CA LEU A 517 30.74 7.08 -18.27
C LEU A 517 30.62 6.38 -19.60
N ASP A 518 31.50 5.41 -19.87
CA ASP A 518 31.54 4.66 -21.13
C ASP A 518 30.30 3.76 -21.30
N ASP A 519 29.51 3.54 -20.25
CA ASP A 519 28.24 2.84 -20.31
C ASP A 519 27.09 3.70 -20.85
N TYR A 520 27.31 5.00 -21.03
CA TYR A 520 26.30 5.94 -21.54
C TYR A 520 26.69 6.48 -22.91
N SER A 521 25.70 6.59 -23.80
CA SER A 521 25.80 7.43 -25.00
C SER A 521 25.07 8.75 -24.75
N PHE A 522 25.66 9.85 -25.20
CA PHE A 522 25.12 11.20 -25.10
C PHE A 522 25.32 11.94 -26.44
N GLU A 523 24.64 11.44 -27.46
CA GLU A 523 24.71 11.95 -28.83
C GLU A 523 23.77 13.14 -29.03
N ARG A 524 24.17 14.10 -29.88
CA ARG A 524 23.36 15.29 -30.17
C ARG A 524 22.92 15.35 -31.63
N GLU A 525 21.72 15.90 -31.84
CA GLU A 525 21.14 16.16 -33.16
C GLU A 525 20.61 17.60 -33.23
N LEU A 526 20.88 18.31 -34.34
CA LEU A 526 20.35 19.65 -34.57
C LEU A 526 18.93 19.51 -35.11
N VAL A 527 17.94 19.90 -34.33
CA VAL A 527 16.52 19.73 -34.68
C VAL A 527 15.82 21.04 -35.03
N GLY A 528 16.50 22.17 -34.83
CA GLY A 528 16.01 23.48 -35.25
C GLY A 528 17.07 24.57 -35.19
N GLY A 529 16.89 25.61 -36.02
CA GLY A 529 17.81 26.74 -36.13
C GLY A 529 19.14 26.37 -36.80
N GLU A 530 20.21 27.06 -36.41
CA GLU A 530 21.56 26.88 -36.95
C GLU A 530 22.57 26.70 -35.80
N GLY A 531 23.26 25.56 -35.76
CA GLY A 531 24.11 25.16 -34.64
C GLY A 531 25.28 26.09 -34.30
N ASN A 532 25.72 26.91 -35.27
CA ASN A 532 26.77 27.92 -35.08
C ASN A 532 26.23 29.32 -34.75
N SER A 533 24.91 29.48 -34.66
CA SER A 533 24.24 30.75 -34.35
C SER A 533 23.81 30.84 -32.87
N ASP A 534 23.14 31.93 -32.50
CA ASP A 534 22.50 32.08 -31.18
C ASP A 534 21.08 31.47 -31.14
N LEU A 535 20.54 31.06 -32.29
CA LEU A 535 19.21 30.47 -32.45
C LEU A 535 19.35 29.03 -32.90
N PHE A 536 19.27 28.11 -31.95
CA PHE A 536 19.43 26.69 -32.23
C PHE A 536 18.62 25.86 -31.24
N ILE A 537 18.33 24.62 -31.63
CA ILE A 537 17.75 23.60 -30.77
C ILE A 537 18.54 22.32 -31.01
N TRP A 538 19.30 21.90 -30.00
CA TRP A 538 19.96 20.61 -29.94
C TRP A 538 19.15 19.66 -29.07
N GLU A 539 18.93 18.45 -29.55
CA GLU A 539 18.44 17.34 -28.76
C GLU A 539 19.59 16.39 -28.48
N TYR A 540 19.90 16.21 -27.20
CA TYR A 540 20.87 15.23 -26.74
C TYR A 540 20.13 13.97 -26.29
N VAL A 541 20.41 12.84 -26.94
CA VAL A 541 19.84 11.54 -26.59
C VAL A 541 20.76 10.84 -25.61
N LEU A 542 20.31 10.76 -24.36
CA LEU A 542 20.98 10.01 -23.30
C LEU A 542 20.44 8.58 -23.27
N SER A 543 21.31 7.62 -23.54
CA SER A 543 21.00 6.18 -23.49
C SER A 543 22.11 5.40 -22.78
N THR A 544 21.81 4.15 -22.44
CA THR A 544 22.77 3.16 -21.93
C THR A 544 22.40 1.79 -22.51
N TRP A 545 23.18 0.75 -22.24
CA TRP A 545 22.91 -0.61 -22.70
C TRP A 545 21.65 -1.23 -22.04
N VAL A 546 21.13 -0.61 -20.98
CA VAL A 546 19.79 -0.86 -20.43
C VAL A 546 18.83 0.26 -20.82
N ALA A 547 17.60 -0.08 -21.20
CA ALA A 547 16.59 0.93 -21.50
C ALA A 547 16.30 1.82 -20.28
N LEU A 548 16.25 3.14 -20.48
CA LEU A 548 15.80 4.07 -19.45
C LEU A 548 14.28 4.10 -19.41
N ARG A 549 13.70 4.12 -18.19
CA ARG A 549 12.26 3.94 -17.99
C ARG A 549 11.59 5.14 -17.37
N ALA A 550 12.26 5.83 -16.45
CA ALA A 550 11.68 7.00 -15.79
C ALA A 550 12.76 8.02 -15.44
N VAL A 551 12.34 9.27 -15.32
CA VAL A 551 13.11 10.32 -14.64
C VAL A 551 12.40 10.58 -13.31
N GLU A 552 13.13 10.58 -12.20
CA GLU A 552 12.55 10.85 -10.88
C GLU A 552 12.09 12.31 -10.75
N PRO A 553 11.21 12.69 -9.80
CA PRO A 553 10.68 14.06 -9.74
C PRO A 553 11.80 15.07 -9.55
N THR A 554 12.15 15.79 -10.62
CA THR A 554 13.27 16.73 -10.62
C THR A 554 12.91 18.02 -11.33
N GLY A 555 13.20 19.15 -10.67
CA GLY A 555 13.24 20.49 -11.28
C GLY A 555 14.52 20.67 -12.09
N PHE A 556 14.84 19.70 -12.96
CA PHE A 556 16.03 19.75 -13.80
C PHE A 556 15.88 20.85 -14.85
N GLY A 557 16.95 21.61 -15.04
CA GLY A 557 17.07 22.65 -16.05
C GLY A 557 18.26 23.54 -15.77
N MET A 558 18.85 24.08 -16.83
CA MET A 558 20.02 24.95 -16.75
C MET A 558 19.85 26.16 -17.68
N ILE A 559 20.54 27.26 -17.38
CA ILE A 559 20.61 28.41 -18.27
C ILE A 559 21.98 29.09 -18.17
N GLN A 560 22.55 29.50 -19.31
CA GLN A 560 23.80 30.25 -19.38
C GLN A 560 23.71 31.35 -20.43
N TRP A 561 23.94 32.60 -20.00
CA TRP A 561 24.09 33.75 -20.88
C TRP A 561 25.50 33.81 -21.47
N ALA A 562 25.61 34.26 -22.71
CA ALA A 562 26.88 34.43 -23.41
C ALA A 562 27.78 35.46 -22.71
N VAL A 563 27.18 36.51 -22.17
CA VAL A 563 27.79 37.57 -21.36
C VAL A 563 26.90 37.84 -20.15
N ARG A 564 27.47 37.85 -18.95
CA ARG A 564 26.72 38.12 -17.71
C ARG A 564 26.50 39.63 -17.50
N SER A 565 25.79 40.25 -18.43
CA SER A 565 25.47 41.69 -18.47
C SER A 565 23.97 41.92 -18.53
N PRO A 566 23.42 42.95 -17.86
CA PRO A 566 22.00 43.32 -17.97
C PRO A 566 21.51 43.60 -19.39
N SER A 567 22.42 43.93 -20.32
CA SER A 567 22.10 44.18 -21.73
C SER A 567 22.13 42.93 -22.61
N ASP A 568 22.61 41.79 -22.09
CA ASP A 568 22.70 40.56 -22.87
C ASP A 568 21.36 39.84 -22.88
N THR A 569 21.01 39.35 -24.07
CA THR A 569 19.79 38.61 -24.34
C THR A 569 20.08 37.24 -24.93
N ARG A 570 21.36 36.93 -25.15
CA ARG A 570 21.83 35.67 -25.71
C ARG A 570 22.07 34.68 -24.59
N ALA A 571 21.25 33.63 -24.55
CA ALA A 571 21.41 32.55 -23.59
C ALA A 571 21.04 31.21 -24.19
N SER A 572 21.61 30.17 -23.60
CA SER A 572 21.21 28.79 -23.84
C SER A 572 20.45 28.28 -22.64
N HIS A 573 19.33 27.59 -22.87
CA HIS A 573 18.43 27.05 -21.87
C HIS A 573 18.26 25.55 -22.06
N VAL A 574 18.17 24.81 -20.95
CA VAL A 574 18.13 23.34 -20.94
C VAL A 574 16.86 22.83 -20.26
N GLY A 575 16.18 21.89 -20.91
CA GLY A 575 15.12 21.06 -20.36
C GLY A 575 15.33 19.58 -20.69
N TYR A 576 14.35 18.75 -20.38
CA TYR A 576 14.40 17.33 -20.72
C TYR A 576 13.01 16.75 -21.02
N ALA A 577 12.95 15.69 -21.81
CA ALA A 577 11.79 14.82 -21.94
C ALA A 577 12.13 13.43 -21.39
N ALA A 578 11.24 12.90 -20.56
CA ALA A 578 11.37 11.55 -20.00
C ALA A 578 11.23 10.46 -21.10
N PRO A 579 11.73 9.23 -20.87
CA PRO A 579 11.62 8.15 -21.85
C PRO A 579 10.17 7.90 -22.24
N GLY A 580 9.89 7.92 -23.55
CA GLY A 580 8.55 7.72 -24.10
C GLY A 580 7.62 8.94 -24.06
N HIS A 581 8.07 10.07 -23.51
CA HIS A 581 7.31 11.32 -23.49
C HIS A 581 7.75 12.26 -24.61
N SER A 582 6.78 13.02 -25.15
CA SER A 582 7.06 14.06 -26.14
C SER A 582 7.26 15.44 -25.52
N GLU A 583 6.63 15.72 -24.38
CA GLU A 583 6.66 17.04 -23.73
C GLU A 583 8.01 17.30 -23.03
N VAL A 584 8.54 18.51 -23.19
CA VAL A 584 9.77 18.93 -22.54
C VAL A 584 9.45 19.58 -21.20
N SER A 585 9.95 18.98 -20.13
CA SER A 585 9.95 19.52 -18.79
C SER A 585 11.13 20.47 -18.61
N TYR A 586 10.82 21.70 -18.20
CA TYR A 586 11.80 22.73 -17.87
C TYR A 586 11.73 23.07 -16.40
N ASN A 587 12.83 23.57 -15.85
CA ASN A 587 12.85 24.07 -14.47
C ASN A 587 12.06 25.39 -14.38
N PRO A 588 10.93 25.43 -13.65
CA PRO A 588 10.11 26.64 -13.55
C PRO A 588 10.77 27.79 -12.78
N LEU A 589 11.92 27.55 -12.13
CA LEU A 589 12.71 28.58 -11.45
C LEU A 589 13.66 29.36 -12.39
N ILE A 590 13.67 29.03 -13.68
CA ILE A 590 14.44 29.76 -14.69
C ILE A 590 13.56 30.84 -15.30
N GLU A 591 13.96 32.10 -15.11
CA GLU A 591 13.29 33.25 -15.71
C GLU A 591 13.76 33.46 -17.15
N LEU A 592 12.83 33.36 -18.10
CA LEU A 592 13.11 33.43 -19.54
C LEU A 592 12.59 34.71 -20.22
N GLY A 593 11.86 35.55 -19.49
CA GLY A 593 11.18 36.71 -20.04
C GLY A 593 9.95 36.36 -20.90
N VAL A 594 9.23 37.38 -21.33
CA VAL A 594 7.93 37.23 -22.03
C VAL A 594 8.06 36.98 -23.53
N ASP A 595 9.25 37.16 -24.12
CA ASP A 595 9.45 37.09 -25.57
C ASP A 595 10.03 35.74 -26.02
N PHE A 596 10.77 35.06 -25.14
CA PHE A 596 11.30 33.74 -25.42
C PHE A 596 10.22 32.66 -25.24
N ARG A 597 10.23 31.65 -26.11
CA ARG A 597 9.32 30.50 -26.05
C ARG A 597 10.15 29.22 -26.02
N PRO A 598 10.17 28.49 -24.88
CA PRO A 598 10.77 27.17 -24.82
C PRO A 598 10.13 26.23 -25.82
N VAL A 599 10.92 25.35 -26.42
CA VAL A 599 10.40 24.27 -27.28
C VAL A 599 9.52 23.36 -26.41
N PRO A 600 8.22 23.20 -26.75
CA PRO A 600 7.30 22.46 -25.88
C PRO A 600 7.45 20.94 -25.99
N SER A 601 8.02 20.45 -27.10
CA SER A 601 8.09 19.02 -27.39
C SER A 601 9.35 18.65 -28.16
N VAL A 602 9.87 17.45 -27.90
CA VAL A 602 10.97 16.88 -28.67
C VAL A 602 10.54 16.53 -30.11
N SER A 603 11.50 16.53 -31.03
CA SER A 603 11.34 16.22 -32.44
C SER A 603 10.89 14.77 -32.68
N ARG A 604 11.34 13.85 -31.81
CA ARG A 604 11.02 12.43 -31.88
C ARG A 604 10.95 11.81 -30.49
N ILE A 605 9.88 11.07 -30.23
CA ILE A 605 9.72 10.29 -29.00
C ILE A 605 10.76 9.17 -28.96
N ARG A 606 11.51 9.07 -27.84
CA ARG A 606 12.49 8.01 -27.59
C ARG A 606 12.04 7.16 -26.39
N PRO A 607 11.46 5.97 -26.60
CA PRO A 607 10.88 5.17 -25.50
C PRO A 607 11.87 4.66 -24.44
N GLN A 608 13.16 4.62 -24.76
CA GLN A 608 14.20 3.98 -23.93
C GLN A 608 15.33 4.95 -23.54
N SER A 609 15.16 6.25 -23.80
CA SER A 609 16.22 7.24 -23.66
C SER A 609 15.65 8.52 -23.08
N VAL A 610 16.45 9.24 -22.32
CA VAL A 610 16.11 10.61 -21.89
C VAL A 610 16.59 11.55 -22.99
N VAL A 611 15.74 12.50 -23.39
CA VAL A 611 16.14 13.53 -24.34
C VAL A 611 16.38 14.82 -23.58
N VAL A 612 17.59 15.35 -23.63
CA VAL A 612 17.96 16.63 -23.03
C VAL A 612 17.94 17.68 -24.12
N VAL A 613 17.09 18.69 -23.97
CA VAL A 613 16.89 19.73 -24.98
C VAL A 613 17.73 20.94 -24.58
N LEU A 614 18.64 21.36 -25.45
CA LEU A 614 19.42 22.59 -25.33
C LEU A 614 18.94 23.58 -26.40
N GLN A 615 18.37 24.70 -25.98
CA GLN A 615 17.83 25.72 -26.86
C GLN A 615 18.56 27.05 -26.68
N GLY A 616 19.12 27.58 -27.76
CA GLY A 616 19.66 28.94 -27.83
C GLY A 616 18.57 29.96 -28.16
N GLY A 617 18.60 31.10 -27.48
CA GLY A 617 17.77 32.27 -27.77
C GLY A 617 18.60 33.56 -27.70
N ASN A 618 18.22 34.56 -28.49
CA ASN A 618 18.79 35.91 -28.47
C ASN A 618 17.83 36.97 -27.93
N ASN A 619 16.75 36.53 -27.26
CA ASN A 619 15.70 37.36 -26.68
C ASN A 619 15.38 36.93 -25.23
N ILE A 620 16.34 36.31 -24.53
CA ILE A 620 16.21 35.89 -23.14
C ILE A 620 16.89 36.93 -22.25
N PRO A 621 16.16 37.83 -21.57
CA PRO A 621 16.77 38.89 -20.77
C PRO A 621 17.64 38.31 -19.66
N PHE A 622 18.80 38.94 -19.42
CA PHE A 622 19.68 38.53 -18.33
C PHE A 622 18.97 38.57 -16.97
N HIS A 623 18.89 37.41 -16.33
CA HIS A 623 18.38 37.27 -14.97
C HIS A 623 19.48 36.76 -14.03
N SER A 624 19.92 37.62 -13.12
CA SER A 624 21.10 37.39 -12.29
C SER A 624 20.96 36.21 -11.33
N GLN A 625 19.77 35.97 -10.79
CA GLN A 625 19.51 34.83 -9.90
C GLN A 625 19.50 33.51 -10.68
N SER A 626 18.80 33.45 -11.81
CA SER A 626 18.80 32.24 -12.66
C SER A 626 20.20 31.93 -13.17
N SER A 627 20.99 32.93 -13.56
CA SER A 627 22.40 32.72 -13.96
C SER A 627 23.27 32.14 -12.84
N ARG A 628 23.00 32.50 -11.57
CA ARG A 628 23.82 32.09 -10.43
C ARG A 628 23.40 30.74 -9.88
N GLU A 629 22.09 30.48 -9.83
CA GLU A 629 21.54 29.28 -9.22
C GLU A 629 21.33 28.15 -10.22
N GLN A 630 21.09 28.47 -11.49
CA GLN A 630 20.70 27.51 -12.55
C GLN A 630 21.78 27.40 -13.65
N GLY A 631 23.00 27.88 -13.41
CA GLY A 631 24.11 27.83 -14.36
C GLY A 631 24.74 26.45 -14.60
N GLY A 632 24.36 25.44 -13.82
CA GLY A 632 24.97 24.10 -13.86
C GLY A 632 26.31 23.99 -13.11
N PRO A 633 26.88 22.77 -12.98
CA PRO A 633 26.34 21.48 -13.40
C PRO A 633 25.05 21.09 -12.65
N ARG A 634 24.15 20.33 -13.28
CA ARG A 634 22.91 19.83 -12.65
C ARG A 634 22.81 18.30 -12.69
N PRO A 635 22.39 17.66 -11.58
CA PRO A 635 22.14 16.23 -11.56
C PRO A 635 20.84 15.91 -12.31
N LEU A 636 20.92 14.97 -13.23
CA LEU A 636 19.78 14.31 -13.85
C LEU A 636 19.66 12.91 -13.21
N LEU A 637 18.54 12.68 -12.53
CA LEU A 637 18.25 11.42 -11.83
C LEU A 637 17.22 10.62 -12.63
N PHE A 638 17.56 9.38 -12.98
CA PHE A 638 16.71 8.53 -13.78
C PHE A 638 16.84 7.07 -13.38
N VAL A 639 15.87 6.27 -13.80
CA VAL A 639 15.73 4.86 -13.43
C VAL A 639 15.71 4.01 -14.70
N ASP A 640 16.49 2.93 -14.71
CA ASP A 640 16.51 1.97 -15.82
C ASP A 640 15.32 1.00 -15.80
N ALA A 641 15.24 0.15 -16.82
CA ALA A 641 14.20 -0.86 -16.97
C ALA A 641 14.17 -1.89 -15.83
N TYR A 642 15.31 -2.10 -15.16
CA TYR A 642 15.44 -3.00 -14.01
C TYR A 642 15.24 -2.30 -12.65
N GLY A 643 14.94 -1.00 -12.65
CA GLY A 643 14.66 -0.23 -11.45
C GLY A 643 15.89 0.33 -10.74
N ASN A 644 17.08 0.27 -11.36
CA ASN A 644 18.30 0.81 -10.78
C ASN A 644 18.34 2.32 -10.95
N ASP A 645 18.86 3.00 -9.92
CA ASP A 645 19.01 4.45 -9.92
C ASP A 645 20.31 4.87 -10.61
N HIS A 646 20.20 5.90 -11.44
CA HIS A 646 21.33 6.53 -12.11
C HIS A 646 21.37 8.01 -11.75
N THR A 647 22.57 8.56 -11.62
CA THR A 647 22.78 9.99 -11.42
C THR A 647 23.95 10.45 -12.27
N LEU A 648 23.63 11.31 -13.24
CA LEU A 648 24.62 11.93 -14.11
C LEU A 648 24.55 13.45 -13.96
N MET A 649 25.70 14.10 -14.08
CA MET A 649 25.81 15.55 -14.05
C MET A 649 25.87 16.07 -15.49
N ILE A 650 24.95 16.97 -15.82
CA ILE A 650 24.95 17.66 -17.11
C ILE A 650 25.48 19.07 -16.89
N HIS A 651 26.37 19.52 -17.77
CA HIS A 651 26.96 20.86 -17.74
C HIS A 651 27.18 21.39 -19.14
N TYR A 652 27.28 22.71 -19.26
CA TYR A 652 27.84 23.34 -20.46
C TYR A 652 29.31 22.95 -20.64
N ALA A 653 29.80 22.91 -21.88
CA ALA A 653 31.18 22.53 -22.14
C ALA A 653 32.19 23.44 -21.43
N ASP A 654 31.88 24.75 -21.34
CA ASP A 654 32.57 25.72 -20.51
C ASP A 654 31.71 26.99 -20.30
N THR A 655 32.27 28.01 -19.65
CA THR A 655 31.57 29.26 -19.31
C THR A 655 31.59 30.33 -20.42
N SER A 656 32.21 30.05 -21.56
CA SER A 656 32.25 30.94 -22.72
C SER A 656 30.93 30.95 -23.49
N ALA A 657 30.77 31.92 -24.38
CA ALA A 657 29.64 31.99 -25.30
C ALA A 657 29.54 30.74 -26.19
N SER A 658 30.67 30.25 -26.71
CA SER A 658 30.71 29.01 -27.51
C SER A 658 30.43 27.77 -26.66
N GLY A 659 30.98 27.69 -25.45
CA GLY A 659 30.77 26.55 -24.55
C GLY A 659 29.32 26.38 -24.11
N SER A 660 28.56 27.47 -24.05
CA SER A 660 27.12 27.45 -23.76
C SER A 660 26.27 26.76 -24.84
N ARG A 661 26.84 26.46 -26.02
CA ARG A 661 26.14 25.83 -27.15
C ARG A 661 26.30 24.31 -27.19
N SER A 662 26.95 23.74 -26.19
CA SER A 662 27.17 22.30 -26.09
C SER A 662 27.09 21.82 -24.65
N LEU A 663 26.54 20.62 -24.47
CA LEU A 663 26.47 19.94 -23.18
C LEU A 663 27.50 18.82 -23.09
N ARG A 664 27.94 18.56 -21.86
CA ARG A 664 28.81 17.44 -21.48
C ARG A 664 28.21 16.69 -20.30
N LEU A 665 28.65 15.44 -20.19
CA LEU A 665 28.22 14.48 -19.18
C LEU A 665 29.38 14.13 -18.25
N SER A 666 29.11 14.08 -16.95
CA SER A 666 30.05 13.58 -15.94
C SER A 666 29.33 12.71 -14.91
N LEU A 667 30.07 11.82 -14.25
CA LEU A 667 29.56 11.11 -13.07
C LEU A 667 29.45 12.10 -11.91
N ALA A 668 28.49 11.87 -11.01
CA ALA A 668 28.37 12.66 -9.78
C ALA A 668 29.63 12.61 -8.88
N THR A 669 30.52 11.64 -9.10
CA THR A 669 31.81 11.47 -8.41
C THR A 669 32.96 12.30 -9.01
N GLY A 670 32.75 13.00 -10.14
CA GLY A 670 33.70 14.00 -10.67
C GLY A 670 34.55 13.57 -11.88
N ALA A 671 34.30 12.42 -12.52
CA ALA A 671 34.93 12.05 -13.80
C ALA A 671 34.13 12.64 -14.97
N GLU A 672 34.80 13.28 -15.95
CA GLU A 672 34.18 13.96 -17.10
C GLU A 672 34.37 13.17 -18.41
N SER A 673 33.35 13.15 -19.27
CA SER A 673 33.44 12.62 -20.64
C SER A 673 33.79 13.72 -21.64
N ARG A 674 34.53 13.36 -22.70
CA ARG A 674 34.68 14.20 -23.91
C ARG A 674 33.65 13.77 -24.95
N SER A 675 33.02 14.73 -25.62
CA SER A 675 32.11 14.50 -26.76
C SER A 675 32.88 13.81 -27.89
N ALA A 676 32.31 12.75 -28.48
CA ALA A 676 32.88 12.01 -29.60
C ALA A 676 32.80 12.75 -30.96
N THR A 677 32.34 14.02 -30.97
CA THR A 677 32.12 14.79 -32.22
C THR A 677 32.92 16.09 -32.28
N ASP A 678 33.94 16.26 -31.43
CA ASP A 678 34.83 17.44 -31.50
C ASP A 678 35.96 17.28 -32.55
N ASP A 679 35.99 16.18 -33.31
CA ASP A 679 36.88 15.95 -34.45
C ASP A 679 36.11 16.03 -35.78
N GLU A 680 35.65 17.21 -36.16
CA GLU A 680 35.65 17.66 -37.55
C GLU A 680 35.50 19.19 -37.58
N ALA A 681 36.45 19.83 -38.29
CA ALA A 681 36.73 21.26 -38.30
C ALA A 681 35.69 22.12 -39.05
#